data_AF-A9L0M8-F1
#
_entry.id   AF-A9L0M8-F1
#
_cell.length_a   1.000
_cell.length_b   1.000
_cell.length_c   1.000
_cell.angle_alpha   90.00
_cell.angle_beta   90.00
_cell.angle_gamma   90.00
#
_symmetry.space_group_name_H-M   'P 1'
#
loop_
_entity.id
_entity.type
_entity.pdbx_description
1 polymer ?
#
loop_
_entity_poly.entity_id
_entity_poly.type
_entity_poly.pdbx_seq_one_letter_code
_entity_poly.pdbx_strand_id
1 'polypeptide(L)'
;MDKKMFSRDYISLADVYLAYRKAKAEAFYDSFYPNAIAFSEFEKNIKTKILNLHSKIINGSDSDSWWEDIKFIGDFRYIPKELDDNNWNNKVNVHYRSVDPITDWKQRFKENSNKRLNVKYRQILCPSVEYQILSALWILKVGHLFEAKLDKELSYGNRLRRRSGLVPDSDSLQDQLNLDASGLFSPYFSAYKNWRGNGLNAMKKLISEGHDVTAITMDLAGFYHNASPNFLLRPSFLRKLGLSLSSDERKFTRLILESINNWYLTTPDYEQRTDGALPVGSSISKIISNVLLYELDKQISEGLEPEYYGRYVDDIFLVFKTPDEELTGDSILSHMSKHVECLKINRVKGEQPDLRLRFVYAQDSDLKFTASKQKIFSLSSKHGLDFINQISSQIRAQSSEYRMLPEVPRDSVVMADKTLLASPDASLIPDALRKADVVSIRRLGLSLLLRDIESYSEDLSSANWIVVRNEFYGLVERYLLTPKGLFDMFGYLHRVFQVMISNYDFIYANKFIDKLQVCLDLIGKTTVRSKLNRVSMENFHVYLFEKLSEAALKASTKKDFIKWESLRKLIVKLSGISKNDIYKKTKSQLKAISNELLLADFGVRSYKDYWYYSQVTDSKAIAIPRARSVRAVLRLDSIHQFATDANLKKPYWPALAFSTRPLSVQEIALICPKVLDDSVFFEDVLFGLRGAKTNQYNISRKYSALDGCWINVPKPVSSKIYVALTNFETTQVQYDSALNEIPDESLDRYEKINRLINDILKSSPKSDYIVFPECSLPRRWAVNIASKMAKQKISLIAGIEYYKHSKGKNIIRNDCLVSLVTNWPGYNSNFLFMQPKILPSHCEKNRLETKRLKLFTPNNELDLLPIYRHGDFNFGVLICSDLTNPRNRVRFQGEVDCLFVLEWNQDVKTFSYLVEGAAHDIHSFVIQVNNREYGDSRVRAPFRVDYKRDLVRVKGGLSDTFLISEVDFKSLRKFQKNGVMTDDNSDFKPVPIGFKMSDYRK
;
A
#
# COMPACT_ATOMS: atom_id res chain seq x y z
N MET A 1 51.43 4.82 -8.64
CA MET A 1 50.59 3.83 -7.93
C MET A 1 49.49 4.62 -7.26
N ASP A 2 48.31 4.70 -7.89
CA ASP A 2 47.20 5.47 -7.32
C ASP A 2 46.68 4.77 -6.06
N LYS A 3 46.75 5.47 -4.93
CA LYS A 3 46.36 4.95 -3.62
C LYS A 3 44.83 4.82 -3.60
N LYS A 4 44.32 3.60 -3.82
CA LYS A 4 42.88 3.32 -3.77
C LYS A 4 42.28 3.77 -2.43
N MET A 5 41.07 4.34 -2.49
CA MET A 5 40.41 4.89 -1.30
C MET A 5 40.07 3.84 -0.24
N PHE A 6 39.69 2.64 -0.67
CA PHE A 6 39.30 1.53 0.22
C PHE A 6 40.20 0.32 -0.02
N SER A 7 40.21 -0.63 0.91
CA SER A 7 40.86 -1.92 0.68
C SER A 7 40.26 -2.62 -0.55
N ARG A 8 41.05 -3.52 -1.15
CA ARG A 8 40.65 -4.24 -2.36
C ARG A 8 39.34 -4.99 -2.11
N ASP A 9 38.40 -4.86 -3.04
CA ASP A 9 37.10 -5.54 -3.04
C ASP A 9 36.12 -5.14 -1.92
N TYR A 10 36.42 -4.14 -1.08
CA TYR A 10 35.48 -3.63 -0.07
C TYR A 10 34.16 -3.13 -0.69
N ILE A 11 34.24 -2.38 -1.79
CA ILE A 11 33.10 -1.98 -2.63
C ILE A 11 33.28 -2.59 -4.02
N SER A 12 32.50 -3.61 -4.31
CA SER A 12 32.47 -4.25 -5.63
C SER A 12 31.46 -3.58 -6.56
N LEU A 13 31.59 -3.82 -7.87
CA LEU A 13 30.62 -3.37 -8.85
C LEU A 13 29.21 -3.95 -8.59
N ALA A 14 29.13 -5.18 -8.10
CA ALA A 14 27.86 -5.84 -7.75
C ALA A 14 27.15 -5.12 -6.59
N ASP A 15 27.90 -4.59 -5.62
CA ASP A 15 27.33 -3.80 -4.52
C ASP A 15 26.66 -2.52 -5.03
N VAL A 16 27.25 -1.85 -6.03
CA VAL A 16 26.66 -0.63 -6.61
C VAL A 16 25.38 -0.94 -7.39
N TYR A 17 25.33 -2.07 -8.11
CA TYR A 17 24.10 -2.54 -8.75
C TYR A 17 23.00 -2.90 -7.73
N LEU A 18 23.38 -3.53 -6.62
CA LEU A 18 22.45 -3.81 -5.53
C LEU A 18 21.94 -2.52 -4.89
N ALA A 19 22.83 -1.58 -4.61
CA ALA A 19 22.50 -0.26 -4.07
C ALA A 19 21.58 0.53 -5.03
N TYR A 20 21.77 0.40 -6.35
CA TYR A 20 20.88 0.98 -7.35
C TYR A 20 19.45 0.44 -7.23
N ARG A 21 19.28 -0.88 -7.14
CA ARG A 21 17.97 -1.52 -6.92
C ARG A 21 17.27 -0.92 -5.71
N LYS A 22 18.01 -0.83 -4.59
CA LYS A 22 17.52 -0.29 -3.32
C LYS A 22 17.13 1.19 -3.43
N ALA A 23 18.00 2.02 -4.01
CA ALA A 23 17.78 3.45 -4.19
C ALA A 23 16.55 3.74 -5.07
N LYS A 24 16.40 3.02 -6.19
CA LYS A 24 15.25 3.17 -7.08
C LYS A 24 13.93 2.82 -6.39
N ALA A 25 13.91 1.75 -5.60
CA ALA A 25 12.73 1.35 -4.84
C ALA A 25 12.34 2.40 -3.79
N GLU A 26 13.31 2.92 -3.04
CA GLU A 26 13.06 4.02 -2.08
C GLU A 26 12.56 5.28 -2.78
N ALA A 27 13.19 5.68 -3.89
CA ALA A 27 12.83 6.84 -4.68
C ALA A 27 11.40 6.77 -5.27
N PHE A 28 10.89 5.56 -5.53
CA PHE A 28 9.52 5.34 -6.00
C PHE A 28 8.47 5.58 -4.90
N TYR A 29 8.76 5.15 -3.67
CA TYR A 29 7.84 5.35 -2.54
C TYR A 29 8.02 6.71 -1.85
N ASP A 30 9.13 7.40 -2.11
CA ASP A 30 9.36 8.74 -1.59
C ASP A 30 8.48 9.79 -2.29
N SER A 31 7.61 10.43 -1.50
CA SER A 31 6.78 11.54 -1.96
C SER A 31 7.49 12.89 -1.90
N PHE A 32 8.61 13.02 -1.18
CA PHE A 32 9.24 14.31 -0.89
C PHE A 32 9.84 14.96 -2.14
N TYR A 33 10.65 14.26 -2.94
CA TYR A 33 11.31 14.84 -4.12
C TYR A 33 10.84 14.20 -5.45
N PRO A 34 10.78 14.94 -6.59
CA PRO A 34 10.55 14.35 -7.91
C PRO A 34 11.75 13.54 -8.42
N ASN A 35 11.71 12.22 -8.20
CA ASN A 35 12.80 11.31 -8.56
C ASN A 35 12.65 10.65 -9.95
N ALA A 36 11.41 10.51 -10.43
CA ALA A 36 11.08 9.60 -11.53
C ALA A 36 11.81 9.93 -12.82
N ILE A 37 11.86 11.21 -13.19
CA ILE A 37 12.53 11.64 -14.42
C ILE A 37 14.04 11.39 -14.32
N ALA A 38 14.65 11.76 -13.18
CA ALA A 38 16.09 11.62 -12.98
C ALA A 38 16.54 10.15 -13.05
N PHE A 39 15.81 9.23 -12.39
CA PHE A 39 16.11 7.79 -12.48
C PHE A 39 15.89 7.23 -13.89
N SER A 40 14.83 7.64 -14.59
CA SER A 40 14.59 7.19 -15.97
C SER A 40 15.70 7.62 -16.94
N GLU A 41 16.26 8.84 -16.75
CA GLU A 41 17.42 9.32 -17.51
C GLU A 41 18.71 8.57 -17.12
N PHE A 42 18.85 8.20 -15.85
CA PHE A 42 19.96 7.37 -15.38
C PHE A 42 19.95 5.98 -16.04
N GLU A 43 18.78 5.34 -16.17
CA GLU A 43 18.67 3.97 -16.68
C GLU A 43 19.06 3.78 -18.15
N LYS A 44 18.93 4.82 -18.98
CA LYS A 44 19.29 4.78 -20.41
C LYS A 44 20.69 4.22 -20.66
N ASN A 45 21.64 4.62 -19.82
CA ASN A 45 23.05 4.23 -19.90
C ASN A 45 23.54 3.62 -18.59
N ILE A 46 22.67 2.84 -17.92
CA ILE A 46 22.89 2.33 -16.56
C ILE A 46 24.25 1.64 -16.38
N LYS A 47 24.69 0.85 -17.36
CA LYS A 47 25.98 0.15 -17.30
C LYS A 47 27.14 1.13 -17.18
N THR A 48 27.21 2.12 -18.07
CA THR A 48 28.29 3.10 -18.09
C THR A 48 28.21 4.02 -16.87
N LYS A 49 27.01 4.48 -16.49
CA LYS A 49 26.83 5.36 -15.33
C LYS A 49 27.19 4.66 -14.02
N ILE A 50 26.83 3.39 -13.83
CA ILE A 50 27.22 2.60 -12.65
C ILE A 50 28.73 2.32 -12.64
N LEU A 51 29.35 2.03 -13.79
CA LEU A 51 30.81 1.85 -13.87
C LEU A 51 31.56 3.15 -13.50
N ASN A 52 31.10 4.29 -14.02
CA ASN A 52 31.69 5.59 -13.69
C ASN A 52 31.49 5.93 -12.20
N LEU A 53 30.31 5.65 -11.65
CA LEU A 53 30.03 5.82 -10.23
C LEU A 53 30.92 4.94 -9.36
N HIS A 54 31.06 3.66 -9.71
CA HIS A 54 31.95 2.73 -9.00
C HIS A 54 33.40 3.24 -9.01
N SER A 55 33.91 3.64 -10.18
CA SER A 55 35.24 4.24 -10.32
C SER A 55 35.41 5.51 -9.49
N LYS A 56 34.44 6.44 -9.51
CA LYS A 56 34.48 7.68 -8.72
C LYS A 56 34.51 7.40 -7.20
N ILE A 57 33.81 6.37 -6.75
CA ILE A 57 33.80 5.97 -5.32
C ILE A 57 35.14 5.36 -4.88
N ILE A 58 35.78 4.52 -5.71
CA ILE A 58 36.99 3.78 -5.31
C ILE A 58 38.30 4.52 -5.61
N ASN A 59 38.31 5.40 -6.62
CA ASN A 59 39.51 6.10 -7.11
C ASN A 59 39.53 7.59 -6.75
N GLY A 60 38.55 8.12 -6.03
CA GLY A 60 38.55 9.53 -5.61
C GLY A 60 39.87 9.92 -4.94
N SER A 61 40.66 10.74 -5.61
CA SER A 61 41.83 11.41 -5.04
C SER A 61 41.37 12.67 -4.32
N ASP A 62 42.24 13.30 -3.52
CA ASP A 62 41.96 14.60 -2.87
C ASP A 62 41.61 15.71 -3.88
N SER A 63 41.81 15.49 -5.19
CA SER A 63 41.46 16.40 -6.29
C SER A 63 40.11 16.12 -6.99
N ASP A 64 39.45 14.99 -6.72
CA ASP A 64 38.10 14.63 -7.27
C ASP A 64 37.23 14.02 -6.15
N SER A 65 37.12 14.77 -5.06
CA SER A 65 36.42 14.43 -3.82
C SER A 65 34.90 14.48 -4.00
N TRP A 66 34.26 13.33 -4.25
CA TRP A 66 32.80 13.26 -4.41
C TRP A 66 32.00 13.76 -3.19
N TRP A 67 32.60 13.78 -1.99
CA TRP A 67 31.99 14.28 -0.75
C TRP A 67 32.02 15.81 -0.63
N GLU A 68 32.68 16.51 -1.55
CA GLU A 68 32.69 17.98 -1.64
C GLU A 68 31.95 18.48 -2.90
N ASP A 69 31.74 17.60 -3.88
CA ASP A 69 31.06 17.90 -5.13
C ASP A 69 29.55 18.07 -4.91
N ILE A 70 29.09 19.32 -4.82
CA ILE A 70 27.67 19.66 -4.62
C ILE A 70 26.77 19.16 -5.76
N LYS A 71 27.29 19.08 -7.01
CA LYS A 71 26.50 18.51 -8.12
C LYS A 71 26.31 17.01 -7.94
N PHE A 72 27.31 16.33 -7.37
CA PHE A 72 27.19 14.93 -7.00
C PHE A 72 26.26 14.75 -5.80
N ILE A 73 26.38 15.54 -4.73
CA ILE A 73 25.55 15.35 -3.53
C ILE A 73 24.08 15.69 -3.81
N GLY A 74 23.84 16.85 -4.41
CA GLY A 74 22.51 17.37 -4.73
C GLY A 74 22.28 18.77 -4.21
N ASP A 75 21.16 19.33 -4.64
CA ASP A 75 20.71 20.68 -4.31
C ASP A 75 19.77 20.65 -3.08
N PHE A 76 19.13 21.76 -2.76
CA PHE A 76 18.05 21.84 -1.78
C PHE A 76 16.80 22.49 -2.35
N ARG A 77 15.65 22.21 -1.73
CA ARG A 77 14.39 22.92 -1.98
C ARG A 77 13.71 23.21 -0.65
N TYR A 78 12.72 24.09 -0.70
CA TYR A 78 11.85 24.37 0.43
C TYR A 78 10.43 23.90 0.12
N ILE A 79 9.80 23.25 1.09
CA ILE A 79 8.39 22.87 1.07
C ILE A 79 7.63 23.57 2.19
N PRO A 80 6.32 23.84 2.03
CA PRO A 80 5.54 24.52 3.06
C PRO A 80 5.45 23.63 4.32
N LYS A 81 5.59 24.25 5.49
CA LYS A 81 5.51 23.57 6.79
C LYS A 81 4.36 24.08 7.63
N GLU A 82 4.27 25.41 7.78
CA GLU A 82 3.27 26.03 8.64
C GLU A 82 2.99 27.47 8.19
N LEU A 83 1.71 27.84 8.18
CA LEU A 83 1.24 29.21 7.97
C LEU A 83 0.35 29.57 9.17
N ASP A 84 0.87 30.38 10.08
CA ASP A 84 0.20 30.73 11.34
C ASP A 84 -0.55 32.06 11.17
N ASP A 85 -1.88 31.97 11.21
CA ASP A 85 -2.83 33.07 11.07
C ASP A 85 -3.49 33.48 12.39
N ASN A 86 -3.01 32.97 13.54
CA ASN A 86 -3.54 33.32 14.87
C ASN A 86 -3.41 34.83 15.17
N ASN A 87 -2.37 35.46 14.63
CA ASN A 87 -2.14 36.91 14.75
C ASN A 87 -3.25 37.78 14.12
N TRP A 88 -4.13 37.19 13.32
CA TRP A 88 -5.29 37.87 12.73
C TRP A 88 -6.61 37.62 13.49
N ASN A 89 -6.60 36.83 14.57
CA ASN A 89 -7.80 36.44 15.33
C ASN A 89 -8.10 37.37 16.52
N ASN A 90 -7.68 38.64 16.47
CA ASN A 90 -7.82 39.57 17.60
C ASN A 90 -9.29 39.87 17.94
N LYS A 91 -9.66 39.68 19.21
CA LYS A 91 -11.02 39.66 19.78
C LYS A 91 -11.79 41.00 19.82
N VAL A 92 -11.30 42.06 19.17
CA VAL A 92 -11.85 43.43 19.34
C VAL A 92 -12.87 43.79 18.25
N ASN A 93 -12.89 43.09 17.11
CA ASN A 93 -13.81 43.37 16.01
C ASN A 93 -15.04 42.46 16.05
N VAL A 94 -16.17 42.96 15.52
CA VAL A 94 -17.37 42.14 15.26
C VAL A 94 -16.97 40.96 14.38
N HIS A 95 -17.40 39.76 14.77
CA HIS A 95 -17.09 38.54 14.04
C HIS A 95 -17.74 38.57 12.65
N TYR A 96 -16.92 38.72 11.60
CA TYR A 96 -17.32 38.62 10.21
C TYR A 96 -16.32 37.70 9.48
N ARG A 97 -16.83 36.69 8.78
CA ARG A 97 -16.05 35.74 7.98
C ARG A 97 -16.70 35.55 6.63
N SER A 98 -15.90 35.52 5.57
CA SER A 98 -16.40 35.07 4.27
C SER A 98 -16.32 33.54 4.19
N VAL A 99 -17.33 32.91 3.59
CA VAL A 99 -17.33 31.46 3.37
C VAL A 99 -16.33 31.06 2.26
N ASP A 100 -16.00 31.98 1.35
CA ASP A 100 -14.92 31.78 0.37
C ASP A 100 -13.56 32.06 1.04
N PRO A 101 -12.68 31.05 1.22
CA PRO A 101 -11.42 31.21 1.93
C PRO A 101 -10.48 32.24 1.29
N ILE A 102 -10.54 32.46 -0.03
CA ILE A 102 -9.69 33.45 -0.70
C ILE A 102 -10.17 34.86 -0.40
N THR A 103 -11.48 35.08 -0.43
CA THR A 103 -12.10 36.36 -0.09
C THR A 103 -11.90 36.67 1.39
N ASP A 104 -12.13 35.69 2.26
CA ASP A 104 -11.89 35.78 3.70
C ASP A 104 -10.43 36.16 4.00
N TRP A 105 -9.47 35.48 3.39
CA TRP A 105 -8.04 35.76 3.57
C TRP A 105 -7.67 37.20 3.21
N LYS A 106 -8.17 37.69 2.07
CA LYS A 106 -7.94 39.08 1.63
C LYS A 106 -8.55 40.09 2.59
N GLN A 107 -9.74 39.80 3.10
CA GLN A 107 -10.42 40.68 4.03
C GLN A 107 -9.73 40.71 5.39
N ARG A 108 -9.41 39.55 5.96
CA ARG A 108 -8.66 39.43 7.22
C ARG A 108 -7.33 40.16 7.16
N PHE A 109 -6.63 40.08 6.02
CA PHE A 109 -5.40 40.82 5.81
C PHE A 109 -5.63 42.34 5.91
N LYS A 110 -6.69 42.87 5.28
CA LYS A 110 -7.03 44.30 5.33
C LYS A 110 -7.49 44.75 6.72
N GLU A 111 -8.35 43.96 7.37
CA GLU A 111 -8.88 44.24 8.72
C GLU A 111 -7.77 44.30 9.77
N ASN A 112 -6.73 43.50 9.60
CA ASN A 112 -5.53 43.53 10.44
C ASN A 112 -4.49 44.53 9.92
N SER A 113 -4.93 45.62 9.29
CA SER A 113 -4.08 46.73 8.79
C SER A 113 -2.94 46.26 7.88
N ASN A 114 -3.18 45.25 7.03
CA ASN A 114 -2.18 44.62 6.17
C ASN A 114 -0.98 44.03 6.92
N LYS A 115 -1.17 43.64 8.19
CA LYS A 115 -0.14 42.96 8.99
C LYS A 115 0.21 41.62 8.34
N ARG A 116 1.47 41.47 7.97
CA ARG A 116 1.97 40.26 7.32
C ARG A 116 2.15 39.10 8.31
N LEU A 117 1.78 37.90 7.89
CA LEU A 117 1.92 36.68 8.70
C LEU A 117 3.33 36.08 8.60
N ASN A 118 3.71 35.39 9.67
CA ASN A 118 4.91 34.56 9.64
C ASN A 118 4.61 33.25 8.89
N VAL A 119 5.58 32.79 8.13
CA VAL A 119 5.49 31.57 7.33
C VAL A 119 6.72 30.72 7.59
N LYS A 120 6.51 29.42 7.77
CA LYS A 120 7.60 28.46 7.95
C LYS A 120 7.64 27.52 6.76
N TYR A 121 8.82 27.40 6.18
CA TYR A 121 9.16 26.38 5.21
C TYR A 121 10.06 25.34 5.85
N ARG A 122 10.14 24.18 5.22
CA ARG A 122 11.04 23.09 5.58
C ARG A 122 12.01 22.87 4.42
N GLN A 123 13.30 22.99 4.72
CA GLN A 123 14.36 22.61 3.80
C GLN A 123 14.39 21.09 3.60
N ILE A 124 14.56 20.66 2.35
CA ILE A 124 14.72 19.25 1.96
C ILE A 124 15.94 19.10 1.04
N LEU A 125 16.58 17.93 1.09
CA LEU A 125 17.63 17.55 0.14
C LEU A 125 16.99 17.19 -1.21
N CYS A 126 17.65 17.59 -2.29
CA CYS A 126 17.32 17.22 -3.67
C CYS A 126 18.50 16.43 -4.25
N PRO A 127 18.64 15.14 -3.89
CA PRO A 127 19.85 14.40 -4.14
C PRO A 127 19.96 13.97 -5.60
N SER A 128 21.18 13.92 -6.12
CA SER A 128 21.44 13.25 -7.41
C SER A 128 21.10 11.76 -7.31
N VAL A 129 20.90 11.09 -8.46
CA VAL A 129 20.68 9.64 -8.48
C VAL A 129 21.90 8.91 -7.93
N GLU A 130 23.09 9.39 -8.26
CA GLU A 130 24.38 8.89 -7.80
C GLU A 130 24.50 8.94 -6.27
N TYR A 131 24.11 10.04 -5.63
CA TYR A 131 24.14 10.18 -4.17
C TYR A 131 23.07 9.33 -3.47
N GLN A 132 21.92 9.11 -4.11
CA GLN A 132 20.93 8.15 -3.61
C GLN A 132 21.44 6.71 -3.67
N ILE A 133 22.15 6.32 -4.74
CA ILE A 133 22.82 5.03 -4.84
C ILE A 133 23.90 4.91 -3.76
N LEU A 134 24.71 5.95 -3.57
CA LEU A 134 25.74 5.98 -2.52
C LEU A 134 25.13 5.86 -1.12
N SER A 135 24.00 6.54 -0.88
CA SER A 135 23.23 6.45 0.36
C SER A 135 22.80 5.02 0.66
N ALA A 136 22.23 4.34 -0.34
CA ALA A 136 21.87 2.93 -0.21
C ALA A 136 23.11 2.05 0.01
N LEU A 137 24.22 2.32 -0.70
CA LEU A 137 25.46 1.57 -0.58
C LEU A 137 26.07 1.68 0.83
N TRP A 138 26.09 2.89 1.42
CA TRP A 138 26.57 3.09 2.78
C TRP A 138 25.71 2.32 3.80
N ILE A 139 24.38 2.29 3.62
CA ILE A 139 23.49 1.50 4.47
C ILE A 139 23.81 0.00 4.35
N LEU A 140 24.01 -0.50 3.13
CA LEU A 140 24.32 -1.91 2.87
C LEU A 140 25.69 -2.32 3.42
N LYS A 141 26.65 -1.39 3.54
CA LYS A 141 28.03 -1.69 4.00
C LYS A 141 28.26 -1.42 5.49
N VAL A 142 27.68 -0.34 6.03
CA VAL A 142 28.00 0.14 7.38
C VAL A 142 26.77 0.57 8.16
N GLY A 143 25.83 1.28 7.53
CA GLY A 143 24.66 1.83 8.23
C GLY A 143 23.81 0.74 8.92
N HIS A 144 23.75 -0.47 8.36
CA HIS A 144 23.06 -1.59 9.00
C HIS A 144 23.71 -2.07 10.31
N LEU A 145 25.00 -1.81 10.53
CA LEU A 145 25.71 -2.18 11.76
C LEU A 145 25.26 -1.30 12.92
N PHE A 146 25.09 0.00 12.65
CA PHE A 146 24.52 0.94 13.61
C PHE A 146 23.05 0.64 13.91
N GLU A 147 22.24 0.41 12.88
CA GLU A 147 20.82 0.12 13.04
C GLU A 147 20.55 -1.22 13.74
N ALA A 148 21.44 -2.20 13.59
CA ALA A 148 21.34 -3.51 14.27
C ALA A 148 21.37 -3.39 15.79
N LYS A 149 21.97 -2.31 16.32
CA LYS A 149 22.12 -2.08 17.77
C LYS A 149 20.86 -1.53 18.42
N LEU A 150 19.88 -1.10 17.63
CA LEU A 150 18.59 -0.63 18.14
C LEU A 150 17.71 -1.82 18.53
N ASP A 151 17.11 -1.74 19.71
CA ASP A 151 16.13 -2.71 20.16
C ASP A 151 14.88 -2.68 19.26
N LYS A 152 14.43 -3.85 18.79
CA LYS A 152 13.28 -3.99 17.88
C LYS A 152 11.95 -3.77 18.57
N GLU A 153 11.88 -4.03 19.88
CA GLU A 153 10.67 -3.84 20.69
C GLU A 153 10.49 -2.38 21.12
N LEU A 154 11.59 -1.61 21.16
CA LEU A 154 11.56 -0.19 21.56
C LEU A 154 11.50 0.76 20.36
N SER A 155 12.19 0.47 19.24
CA SER A 155 12.25 1.37 18.07
C SER A 155 11.58 0.76 16.83
N TYR A 156 10.46 1.36 16.41
CA TYR A 156 9.61 0.85 15.32
C TYR A 156 9.83 1.57 13.98
N GLY A 157 10.18 2.85 14.00
CA GLY A 157 10.34 3.67 12.80
C GLY A 157 11.62 3.36 12.03
N ASN A 158 11.63 3.55 10.70
CA ASN A 158 12.82 3.46 9.84
C ASN A 158 13.71 2.21 10.05
N ARG A 159 13.12 1.06 10.37
CA ARG A 159 13.86 -0.20 10.56
C ARG A 159 14.22 -0.86 9.24
N LEU A 160 15.41 -1.45 9.16
CA LEU A 160 15.87 -2.16 7.96
C LEU A 160 15.20 -3.54 7.85
N ARG A 161 14.95 -3.99 6.61
CA ARG A 161 14.45 -5.34 6.36
C ARG A 161 15.55 -6.35 6.65
N ARG A 162 15.34 -7.20 7.64
CA ARG A 162 16.22 -8.32 7.99
C ARG A 162 15.56 -9.66 7.64
N ARG A 163 16.37 -10.72 7.52
CA ARG A 163 15.86 -12.06 7.24
C ARG A 163 15.17 -12.60 8.49
N SER A 164 13.87 -12.87 8.41
CA SER A 164 13.16 -13.57 9.49
C SER A 164 13.40 -15.07 9.32
N GLY A 165 14.08 -15.69 10.27
CA GLY A 165 14.20 -17.14 10.35
C GLY A 165 12.88 -17.72 10.85
N LEU A 166 12.19 -18.49 10.03
CA LEU A 166 11.07 -19.36 10.45
C LEU A 166 11.57 -20.59 11.23
N VAL A 167 12.88 -20.73 11.42
CA VAL A 167 13.53 -21.78 12.22
C VAL A 167 14.11 -21.11 13.47
N PRO A 168 13.65 -21.48 14.68
CA PRO A 168 14.18 -20.96 15.95
C PRO A 168 15.66 -21.31 16.20
N ASP A 169 16.21 -22.33 15.54
CA ASP A 169 17.50 -22.94 15.92
C ASP A 169 18.76 -22.33 15.27
N SER A 170 18.69 -21.12 14.73
CA SER A 170 19.91 -20.41 14.31
C SER A 170 19.84 -18.92 14.62
N ASP A 171 20.05 -18.56 15.88
CA ASP A 171 20.16 -17.17 16.36
C ASP A 171 21.15 -16.33 15.52
N SER A 172 22.14 -16.95 14.87
CA SER A 172 23.13 -16.26 14.05
C SER A 172 22.63 -15.76 12.68
N LEU A 173 21.51 -16.28 12.15
CA LEU A 173 20.98 -15.91 10.83
C LEU A 173 19.76 -14.98 10.87
N GLN A 174 19.07 -14.88 12.01
CA GLN A 174 17.82 -14.09 12.18
C GLN A 174 18.03 -12.57 12.12
N ASP A 175 19.28 -12.10 12.18
CA ASP A 175 19.61 -10.68 12.19
C ASP A 175 20.36 -10.17 10.96
N GLN A 176 20.53 -10.99 9.92
CA GLN A 176 21.19 -10.53 8.70
C GLN A 176 20.30 -9.62 7.84
N LEU A 177 20.92 -8.61 7.22
CA LEU A 177 20.25 -7.70 6.30
C LEU A 177 19.67 -8.47 5.10
N ASN A 178 18.43 -8.15 4.72
CA ASN A 178 17.80 -8.75 3.55
C ASN A 178 18.26 -8.04 2.27
N LEU A 179 19.34 -8.57 1.68
CA LEU A 179 19.86 -8.12 0.39
C LEU A 179 18.88 -8.41 -0.76
N ASP A 180 18.02 -9.41 -0.60
CA ASP A 180 17.21 -9.93 -1.69
C ASP A 180 15.95 -9.11 -2.00
N ALA A 181 15.40 -8.44 -0.99
CA ALA A 181 14.22 -7.58 -1.12
C ALA A 181 14.48 -6.35 -2.02
N SER A 182 13.44 -5.77 -2.62
CA SER A 182 13.60 -4.57 -3.46
C SER A 182 13.97 -3.30 -2.67
N GLY A 183 13.33 -3.07 -1.51
CA GLY A 183 13.56 -1.88 -0.67
C GLY A 183 14.56 -2.12 0.48
N LEU A 184 14.97 -1.04 1.15
CA LEU A 184 15.83 -1.10 2.34
C LEU A 184 14.99 -1.22 3.62
N PHE A 185 13.95 -0.39 3.74
CA PHE A 185 13.21 -0.21 4.99
C PHE A 185 11.93 -1.04 5.03
N SER A 186 11.54 -1.43 6.23
CA SER A 186 10.25 -2.06 6.51
C SER A 186 9.09 -1.07 6.24
N PRO A 187 7.92 -1.53 5.76
CA PRO A 187 6.80 -0.65 5.47
C PRO A 187 6.34 0.17 6.69
N TYR A 188 6.14 1.48 6.49
CA TYR A 188 5.84 2.44 7.55
C TYR A 188 4.51 2.12 8.29
N PHE A 189 3.46 1.77 7.53
CA PHE A 189 2.10 1.65 8.07
C PHE A 189 1.95 0.52 9.09
N SER A 190 2.59 -0.63 8.85
CA SER A 190 2.55 -1.76 9.78
C SER A 190 3.30 -1.45 11.07
N ALA A 191 4.48 -0.85 10.98
CA ALA A 191 5.28 -0.51 12.15
C ALA A 191 4.58 0.55 13.03
N TYR A 192 4.04 1.60 12.41
CA TYR A 192 3.29 2.64 13.11
C TYR A 192 2.03 2.11 13.80
N LYS A 193 1.32 1.21 13.13
CA LYS A 193 0.13 0.56 13.70
C LYS A 193 0.49 -0.29 14.91
N ASN A 194 1.57 -1.08 14.84
CA ASN A 194 2.01 -1.92 15.95
C ASN A 194 2.46 -1.07 17.14
N TRP A 195 3.29 -0.05 16.90
CA TRP A 195 3.74 0.90 17.92
C TRP A 195 2.57 1.53 18.70
N ARG A 196 1.54 2.02 18.01
CA ARG A 196 0.34 2.56 18.69
C ARG A 196 -0.47 1.48 19.37
N GLY A 197 -0.72 0.37 18.69
CA GLY A 197 -1.56 -0.72 19.18
C GLY A 197 -1.03 -1.36 20.46
N ASN A 198 0.29 -1.59 20.54
CA ASN A 198 0.95 -2.18 21.69
C ASN A 198 0.81 -1.29 22.93
N GLY A 199 1.04 0.02 22.81
CA GLY A 199 0.83 0.96 23.92
C GLY A 199 -0.62 1.06 24.38
N LEU A 200 -1.59 1.05 23.46
CA LEU A 200 -3.02 0.99 23.83
C LEU A 200 -3.37 -0.30 24.58
N ASN A 201 -2.82 -1.44 24.19
CA ASN A 201 -3.06 -2.71 24.86
C ASN A 201 -2.43 -2.73 26.27
N ALA A 202 -1.23 -2.17 26.43
CA ALA A 202 -0.58 -2.02 27.74
C ALA A 202 -1.43 -1.19 28.70
N MET A 203 -1.99 -0.05 28.24
CA MET A 203 -2.92 0.73 29.06
C MET A 203 -4.15 -0.07 29.48
N LYS A 204 -4.77 -0.82 28.55
CA LYS A 204 -5.95 -1.65 28.88
C LYS A 204 -5.63 -2.72 29.92
N LYS A 205 -4.48 -3.38 29.78
CA LYS A 205 -4.03 -4.42 30.70
C LYS A 205 -3.92 -3.87 32.12
N LEU A 206 -3.18 -2.78 32.33
CA LEU A 206 -3.00 -2.18 33.65
C LEU A 206 -4.32 -1.72 34.30
N ILE A 207 -5.20 -1.05 33.55
CA ILE A 207 -6.49 -0.62 34.09
C ILE A 207 -7.37 -1.84 34.43
N SER A 208 -7.33 -2.89 33.63
CA SER A 208 -8.07 -4.13 33.92
C SER A 208 -7.55 -4.88 35.14
N GLU A 209 -6.27 -4.69 35.48
CA GLU A 209 -5.64 -5.19 36.72
C GLU A 209 -5.92 -4.30 37.94
N GLY A 210 -6.68 -3.21 37.77
CA GLY A 210 -7.07 -2.30 38.85
C GLY A 210 -6.06 -1.21 39.17
N HIS A 211 -5.07 -0.99 38.30
CA HIS A 211 -4.07 0.08 38.47
C HIS A 211 -4.50 1.36 37.76
N ASP A 212 -4.19 2.51 38.37
CA ASP A 212 -4.21 3.80 37.67
C ASP A 212 -3.01 3.89 36.73
N VAL A 213 -3.21 4.50 35.56
CA VAL A 213 -2.25 4.50 34.46
C VAL A 213 -1.88 5.91 34.05
N THR A 214 -0.58 6.16 33.94
CA THR A 214 -0.04 7.38 33.33
C THR A 214 0.47 7.04 31.93
N ALA A 215 -0.05 7.75 30.93
CA ALA A 215 0.33 7.60 29.54
C ALA A 215 0.90 8.92 29.00
N ILE A 216 2.05 8.85 28.33
CA ILE A 216 2.76 10.04 27.84
C ILE A 216 3.06 9.88 26.36
N THR A 217 2.70 10.89 25.58
CA THR A 217 3.13 11.02 24.18
C THR A 217 3.89 12.32 23.97
N MET A 218 5.02 12.26 23.27
CA MET A 218 5.85 13.43 22.98
C MET A 218 6.58 13.28 21.64
N ASP A 219 6.89 14.39 20.98
CA ASP A 219 7.68 14.40 19.74
C ASP A 219 8.72 15.53 19.73
N LEU A 220 9.88 15.27 19.11
CA LEU A 220 10.99 16.25 19.10
C LEU A 220 10.69 17.42 18.15
N ALA A 221 10.94 18.64 18.63
CA ALA A 221 10.74 19.83 17.84
C ALA A 221 11.81 19.96 16.75
N GLY A 222 11.41 19.78 15.49
CA GLY A 222 12.30 20.03 14.34
C GLY A 222 13.46 19.04 14.24
N PHE A 223 13.27 17.79 14.67
CA PHE A 223 14.33 16.81 14.92
C PHE A 223 15.47 16.81 13.91
N TYR A 224 15.18 16.61 12.61
CA TYR A 224 16.20 16.57 11.56
C TYR A 224 17.00 17.87 11.42
N HIS A 225 16.37 19.04 11.59
CA HIS A 225 17.05 20.34 11.48
C HIS A 225 17.93 20.65 12.69
N ASN A 226 17.65 20.01 13.82
CA ASN A 226 18.36 20.26 15.08
C ASN A 226 19.33 19.13 15.47
N ALA A 227 19.45 18.09 14.66
CA ALA A 227 20.35 16.97 14.87
C ALA A 227 21.60 17.12 14.00
N SER A 228 22.78 17.14 14.62
CA SER A 228 24.06 17.02 13.92
C SER A 228 24.39 15.56 13.64
N PRO A 229 24.90 15.20 12.44
CA PRO A 229 25.29 13.82 12.13
C PRO A 229 26.66 13.43 12.75
N ASN A 230 27.44 14.40 13.24
CA ASN A 230 28.85 14.24 13.57
C ASN A 230 29.13 13.28 14.74
N PHE A 231 28.12 12.97 15.55
CA PHE A 231 28.26 12.06 16.68
C PHE A 231 28.61 10.62 16.27
N LEU A 232 28.27 10.22 15.04
CA LEU A 232 28.24 8.81 14.62
C LEU A 232 29.62 8.13 14.70
N LEU A 233 30.71 8.89 14.55
CA LEU A 233 32.09 8.39 14.68
C LEU A 233 32.79 8.82 15.98
N ARG A 234 32.11 9.53 16.88
CA ARG A 234 32.72 9.94 18.15
C ARG A 234 33.03 8.70 19.00
N PRO A 235 34.24 8.59 19.58
CA PRO A 235 34.60 7.44 20.41
C PRO A 235 33.64 7.18 21.58
N SER A 236 33.10 8.25 22.18
CA SER A 236 32.10 8.16 23.25
C SER A 236 30.81 7.48 22.80
N PHE A 237 30.34 7.77 21.58
CA PHE A 237 29.16 7.14 21.01
C PHE A 237 29.40 5.66 20.66
N LEU A 238 30.48 5.38 19.93
CA LEU A 238 30.82 4.01 19.52
C LEU A 238 31.02 3.07 20.73
N ARG A 239 31.59 3.59 21.82
CA ARG A 239 31.73 2.86 23.09
C ARG A 239 30.37 2.57 23.72
N LYS A 240 29.47 3.56 23.80
CA LYS A 240 28.10 3.37 24.33
C LYS A 240 27.31 2.35 23.51
N LEU A 241 27.49 2.34 22.19
CA LEU A 241 26.83 1.39 21.29
C LEU A 241 27.47 -0.02 21.29
N GLY A 242 28.67 -0.16 21.86
CA GLY A 242 29.47 -1.39 21.79
C GLY A 242 29.75 -1.80 20.35
N LEU A 243 30.13 -0.84 19.49
CA LEU A 243 30.37 -1.05 18.05
C LEU A 243 31.80 -0.70 17.68
N SER A 244 32.53 -1.69 17.15
CA SER A 244 33.83 -1.52 16.51
C SER A 244 33.66 -1.50 14.99
N LEU A 245 34.31 -0.55 14.32
CA LEU A 245 34.29 -0.44 12.86
C LEU A 245 35.67 -0.76 12.30
N SER A 246 35.70 -1.40 11.13
CA SER A 246 36.92 -1.56 10.34
C SER A 246 37.43 -0.20 9.82
N SER A 247 38.68 -0.18 9.33
CA SER A 247 39.27 1.03 8.74
C SER A 247 38.43 1.56 7.58
N ASP A 248 37.93 0.68 6.70
CA ASP A 248 37.11 1.07 5.55
C ASP A 248 35.70 1.52 5.95
N GLU A 249 35.09 0.86 6.93
CA GLU A 249 33.78 1.25 7.47
C GLU A 249 33.81 2.63 8.11
N ARG A 250 34.84 2.89 8.94
CA ARG A 250 35.08 4.19 9.56
C ARG A 250 35.38 5.24 8.50
N LYS A 251 36.22 4.93 7.51
CA LYS A 251 36.52 5.85 6.41
C LYS A 251 35.28 6.19 5.59
N PHE A 252 34.50 5.18 5.17
CA PHE A 252 33.30 5.42 4.37
C PHE A 252 32.28 6.26 5.12
N THR A 253 32.07 5.96 6.41
CA THR A 253 31.18 6.76 7.26
C THR A 253 31.66 8.19 7.41
N ARG A 254 32.97 8.42 7.57
CA ARG A 254 33.54 9.78 7.64
C ARG A 254 33.22 10.60 6.39
N LEU A 255 33.44 10.03 5.21
CA LEU A 255 33.15 10.71 3.93
C LEU A 255 31.66 11.01 3.76
N ILE A 256 30.78 10.14 4.26
CA ILE A 256 29.34 10.43 4.31
C ILE A 256 29.04 11.63 5.21
N LEU A 257 29.62 11.68 6.42
CA LEU A 257 29.43 12.81 7.33
C LEU A 257 29.94 14.12 6.71
N GLU A 258 31.12 14.09 6.09
CA GLU A 258 31.69 15.23 5.35
C GLU A 258 30.75 15.67 4.22
N SER A 259 30.18 14.74 3.45
CA SER A 259 29.21 15.09 2.40
C SER A 259 27.92 15.74 2.92
N ILE A 260 27.42 15.30 4.08
CA ILE A 260 26.24 15.90 4.69
C ILE A 260 26.55 17.33 5.15
N ASN A 261 27.70 17.53 5.79
CA ASN A 261 28.13 18.84 6.26
C ASN A 261 28.39 19.79 5.08
N ASN A 262 29.06 19.33 4.03
CA ASN A 262 29.33 20.11 2.82
C ASN A 262 28.04 20.50 2.10
N TRP A 263 27.05 19.60 2.00
CA TRP A 263 25.73 19.97 1.52
C TRP A 263 25.10 21.06 2.40
N TYR A 264 25.08 20.86 3.72
CA TYR A 264 24.42 21.79 4.63
C TYR A 264 25.03 23.19 4.59
N LEU A 265 26.35 23.31 4.44
CA LEU A 265 27.08 24.57 4.25
C LEU A 265 26.56 25.39 3.06
N THR A 266 26.03 24.75 2.02
CA THR A 266 25.48 25.45 0.85
C THR A 266 24.06 25.96 1.06
N THR A 267 23.43 25.61 2.18
CA THR A 267 22.01 25.88 2.40
C THR A 267 21.79 27.13 3.27
N PRO A 268 20.70 27.89 3.04
CA PRO A 268 20.43 29.10 3.83
C PRO A 268 20.23 28.83 5.32
N ASP A 269 19.76 27.63 5.70
CA ASP A 269 19.55 27.25 7.10
C ASP A 269 20.88 27.21 7.89
N TYR A 270 22.04 27.06 7.23
CA TYR A 270 23.35 27.09 7.90
C TYR A 270 23.67 28.45 8.54
N GLU A 271 23.19 29.56 7.95
CA GLU A 271 23.34 30.90 8.54
C GLU A 271 22.63 30.99 9.91
N GLN A 272 21.63 30.15 10.17
CA GLN A 272 20.88 30.12 11.43
C GLN A 272 21.45 29.13 12.46
N ARG A 273 22.09 28.06 12.01
CA ARG A 273 22.66 27.02 12.86
C ARG A 273 23.91 26.42 12.22
N THR A 274 25.08 26.81 12.70
CA THR A 274 26.36 26.33 12.14
C THR A 274 26.74 24.93 12.60
N ASP A 275 26.09 24.39 13.64
CA ASP A 275 26.40 23.08 14.25
C ASP A 275 26.03 21.87 13.36
N GLY A 276 25.33 22.08 12.23
CA GLY A 276 24.94 21.03 11.28
C GLY A 276 23.44 20.77 11.22
N ALA A 277 23.00 19.89 10.33
CA ALA A 277 21.64 19.37 10.30
C ALA A 277 21.58 18.05 9.51
N LEU A 278 20.58 17.21 9.79
CA LEU A 278 20.31 16.03 8.98
C LEU A 278 19.47 16.40 7.74
N PRO A 279 19.88 15.98 6.53
CA PRO A 279 19.12 16.24 5.31
C PRO A 279 17.79 15.50 5.34
N VAL A 280 16.69 16.24 5.32
CA VAL A 280 15.34 15.66 5.16
C VAL A 280 15.20 15.09 3.75
N GLY A 281 14.75 13.84 3.66
CA GLY A 281 14.59 13.11 2.38
C GLY A 281 15.72 12.13 2.06
N SER A 282 16.84 12.16 2.81
CA SER A 282 17.92 11.17 2.62
C SER A 282 17.66 9.86 3.37
N SER A 283 17.93 8.73 2.72
CA SER A 283 17.92 7.40 3.36
C SER A 283 18.97 7.28 4.47
N ILE A 284 20.11 7.99 4.37
CA ILE A 284 21.15 7.99 5.39
C ILE A 284 20.60 8.62 6.68
N SER A 285 19.90 9.76 6.55
CA SER A 285 19.33 10.48 7.69
C SER A 285 18.34 9.62 8.47
N LYS A 286 17.61 8.70 7.83
CA LYS A 286 16.70 7.76 8.50
C LYS A 286 17.42 6.86 9.51
N ILE A 287 18.65 6.44 9.19
CA ILE A 287 19.49 5.61 10.09
C ILE A 287 20.11 6.48 11.17
N ILE A 288 20.75 7.58 10.79
CA ILE A 288 21.47 8.46 11.73
C ILE A 288 20.51 9.03 12.78
N SER A 289 19.33 9.50 12.38
CA SER A 289 18.34 10.07 13.29
C SER A 289 17.84 9.03 14.30
N ASN A 290 17.60 7.80 13.86
CA ASN A 290 17.17 6.72 14.74
C ASN A 290 18.24 6.33 15.76
N VAL A 291 19.49 6.24 15.32
CA VAL A 291 20.60 5.75 16.15
C VAL A 291 21.06 6.80 17.17
N LEU A 292 20.84 8.09 16.89
CA LEU A 292 21.06 9.20 17.83
C LEU A 292 20.34 9.00 19.16
N LEU A 293 19.15 8.40 19.15
CA LEU A 293 18.29 8.22 20.32
C LEU A 293 18.53 6.92 21.10
N TYR A 294 19.55 6.14 20.75
CA TYR A 294 19.86 4.85 21.40
C TYR A 294 20.00 4.97 22.93
N GLU A 295 20.69 6.00 23.42
CA GLU A 295 20.88 6.20 24.86
C GLU A 295 19.55 6.53 25.58
N LEU A 296 18.67 7.30 24.94
CA LEU A 296 17.35 7.60 25.48
C LEU A 296 16.51 6.33 25.61
N ASP A 297 16.51 5.48 24.58
CA ASP A 297 15.75 4.23 24.58
C ASP A 297 16.14 3.34 25.76
N LYS A 298 17.45 3.17 25.94
CA LYS A 298 18.02 2.37 27.01
C LYS A 298 17.67 2.93 28.39
N GLN A 299 17.88 4.23 28.60
CA GLN A 299 17.63 4.86 29.90
C GLN A 299 16.15 4.92 30.28
N ILE A 300 15.24 5.06 29.32
CA ILE A 300 13.81 4.97 29.61
C ILE A 300 13.46 3.53 30.01
N SER A 301 13.90 2.54 29.22
CA SER A 301 13.58 1.13 29.48
C SER A 301 14.12 0.65 30.82
N GLU A 302 15.37 0.99 31.16
CA GLU A 302 16.04 0.53 32.38
C GLU A 302 15.78 1.43 33.59
N GLY A 303 15.58 2.74 33.39
CA GLY A 303 15.47 3.70 34.48
C GLY A 303 14.04 3.92 34.97
N LEU A 304 13.07 3.93 34.05
CA LEU A 304 11.65 4.10 34.39
C LEU A 304 10.88 2.78 34.48
N GLU A 305 11.42 1.71 33.88
CA GLU A 305 10.78 0.38 33.80
C GLU A 305 9.28 0.45 33.46
N PRO A 306 8.88 1.15 32.39
CA PRO A 306 7.47 1.32 32.06
C PRO A 306 6.87 0.00 31.59
N GLU A 307 5.56 -0.20 31.82
CA GLU A 307 4.82 -1.32 31.23
C GLU A 307 4.92 -1.31 29.69
N TYR A 308 4.99 -0.11 29.10
CA TYR A 308 5.30 0.04 27.69
C TYR A 308 6.13 1.29 27.41
N TYR A 309 7.20 1.10 26.64
CA TYR A 309 7.92 2.17 25.95
C TYR A 309 8.09 1.80 24.49
N GLY A 310 7.81 2.74 23.60
CA GLY A 310 8.21 2.60 22.21
C GLY A 310 8.29 3.95 21.52
N ARG A 311 9.14 4.03 20.50
CA ARG A 311 9.22 5.20 19.62
C ARG A 311 9.09 4.87 18.14
N TYR A 312 8.49 5.80 17.41
CA TYR A 312 8.46 5.82 15.96
C TYR A 312 9.31 7.00 15.47
N VAL A 313 10.59 6.74 15.22
CA VAL A 313 11.60 7.78 14.98
C VAL A 313 11.72 8.70 16.20
N ASP A 314 11.15 9.90 16.16
CA ASP A 314 11.14 10.89 17.24
C ASP A 314 9.81 10.98 18.01
N ASP A 315 8.75 10.34 17.52
CA ASP A 315 7.49 10.18 18.25
C ASP A 315 7.67 9.14 19.36
N ILE A 316 7.41 9.50 20.62
CA ILE A 316 7.56 8.63 21.79
C ILE A 316 6.19 8.34 22.40
N PHE A 317 6.02 7.10 22.89
CA PHE A 317 4.85 6.67 23.67
C PHE A 317 5.31 5.86 24.90
N LEU A 318 4.93 6.31 26.09
CA LEU A 318 5.18 5.64 27.37
C LEU A 318 3.88 5.32 28.10
N VAL A 319 3.86 4.20 28.82
CA VAL A 319 2.76 3.79 29.71
C VAL A 319 3.35 3.15 30.96
N PHE A 320 2.97 3.64 32.14
CA PHE A 320 3.38 3.06 33.42
C PHE A 320 2.29 3.24 34.48
N LYS A 321 2.41 2.50 35.59
CA LYS A 321 1.51 2.64 36.74
C LYS A 321 1.69 4.03 37.34
N THR A 322 0.58 4.72 37.56
CA THR A 322 0.58 6.04 38.17
C THR A 322 1.17 5.97 39.59
N PRO A 323 2.23 6.74 39.90
CA PRO A 323 2.80 6.79 41.26
C PRO A 323 1.80 7.29 42.31
N ASP A 324 1.91 6.83 43.56
CA ASP A 324 0.99 7.14 44.68
C ASP A 324 1.08 8.60 45.23
N GLU A 325 1.91 9.47 44.63
CA GLU A 325 2.15 10.86 45.07
C GLU A 325 1.20 11.88 44.39
N GLU A 326 1.24 13.17 44.76
CA GLU A 326 0.44 14.22 44.10
C GLU A 326 0.85 14.42 42.63
N LEU A 327 -0.03 13.99 41.70
CA LEU A 327 0.27 13.89 40.27
C LEU A 327 -0.07 15.17 39.51
N THR A 328 0.88 16.10 39.47
CA THR A 328 0.88 17.17 38.47
C THR A 328 1.74 16.77 37.26
N GLY A 329 1.48 17.35 36.08
CA GLY A 329 2.36 17.17 34.93
C GLY A 329 3.83 17.49 35.27
N ASP A 330 4.06 18.53 36.07
CA ASP A 330 5.40 18.91 36.57
C ASP A 330 6.06 17.82 37.42
N SER A 331 5.30 17.15 38.30
CA SER A 331 5.81 16.03 39.11
C SER A 331 6.24 14.86 38.25
N ILE A 332 5.45 14.51 37.22
CA ILE A 332 5.74 13.42 36.29
C ILE A 332 6.98 13.75 35.46
N LEU A 333 7.11 14.97 34.94
CA LEU A 333 8.31 15.41 34.22
C LEU A 333 9.55 15.35 35.13
N SER A 334 9.40 15.72 36.41
CA SER A 334 10.48 15.67 37.40
C SER A 334 10.90 14.23 37.70
N HIS A 335 9.93 13.32 37.84
CA HIS A 335 10.16 11.89 37.99
C HIS A 335 10.92 11.32 36.78
N MET A 336 10.50 11.66 35.55
CA MET A 336 11.21 11.25 34.33
C MET A 336 12.65 11.78 34.30
N SER A 337 12.86 13.07 34.58
CA SER A 337 14.20 13.68 34.55
C SER A 337 15.15 13.15 35.63
N LYS A 338 14.60 12.63 36.74
CA LYS A 338 15.35 11.99 37.81
C LYS A 338 15.85 10.60 37.42
N HIS A 339 15.03 9.80 36.71
CA HIS A 339 15.35 8.41 36.35
C HIS A 339 15.99 8.28 34.96
N VAL A 340 15.81 9.26 34.08
CA VAL A 340 16.41 9.29 32.74
C VAL A 340 17.49 10.39 32.71
N GLU A 341 18.74 9.98 32.91
CA GLU A 341 19.89 10.90 33.07
C GLU A 341 20.02 11.90 31.91
N CYS A 342 19.83 11.46 30.66
CA CYS A 342 19.95 12.31 29.48
C CYS A 342 18.78 13.30 29.31
N LEU A 343 17.69 13.17 30.08
CA LEU A 343 16.51 14.02 30.00
C LEU A 343 16.55 15.10 31.08
N LYS A 344 16.56 16.38 30.70
CA LYS A 344 16.62 17.51 31.63
C LYS A 344 15.47 18.48 31.42
N ILE A 345 14.85 18.92 32.52
CA ILE A 345 13.82 19.95 32.49
C ILE A 345 14.47 21.32 32.27
N ASN A 346 13.90 22.09 31.36
CA ASN A 346 14.23 23.49 31.13
C ASN A 346 13.02 24.36 31.50
N ARG A 347 13.15 25.18 32.55
CA ARG A 347 12.10 26.10 33.02
C ARG A 347 12.42 27.53 32.58
N VAL A 348 11.48 28.16 31.86
CA VAL A 348 11.54 29.59 31.50
C VAL A 348 10.40 30.31 32.22
N LYS A 349 10.68 31.47 32.81
CA LYS A 349 9.69 32.22 33.60
C LYS A 349 8.50 32.62 32.73
N GLY A 350 7.30 32.18 33.10
CA GLY A 350 6.05 32.48 32.38
C GLY A 350 5.71 31.51 31.25
N GLU A 351 6.53 30.48 31.01
CA GLU A 351 6.28 29.44 30.01
C GLU A 351 6.12 28.06 30.69
N GLN A 352 5.43 27.13 30.00
CA GLN A 352 5.38 25.74 30.43
C GLN A 352 6.76 25.07 30.29
N PRO A 353 7.11 24.10 31.14
CA PRO A 353 8.42 23.46 31.11
C PRO A 353 8.65 22.65 29.83
N ASP A 354 9.83 22.84 29.23
CA ASP A 354 10.32 22.03 28.12
C ASP A 354 11.23 20.92 28.64
N LEU A 355 11.32 19.81 27.91
CA LEU A 355 12.35 18.78 28.16
C LEU A 355 13.45 18.89 27.09
N ARG A 356 14.71 18.80 27.51
CA ARG A 356 15.88 18.76 26.63
C ARG A 356 16.63 17.45 26.80
N LEU A 357 17.06 16.87 25.68
CA LEU A 357 17.96 15.74 25.67
C LEU A 357 19.41 16.22 25.63
N ARG A 358 20.23 15.73 26.56
CA ARG A 358 21.66 16.03 26.66
C ARG A 358 22.46 14.75 26.55
N PHE A 359 22.99 14.49 25.36
CA PHE A 359 23.92 13.39 25.12
C PHE A 359 25.35 13.90 25.15
N VAL A 360 26.23 13.23 25.88
CA VAL A 360 27.68 13.55 25.91
C VAL A 360 28.27 13.52 24.49
N TYR A 361 27.78 12.61 23.64
CA TYR A 361 28.26 12.45 22.28
C TYR A 361 27.56 13.34 21.26
N ALA A 362 26.53 14.12 21.60
CA ALA A 362 25.79 14.94 20.62
C ALA A 362 25.48 16.35 21.16
N GLN A 363 26.47 16.99 21.78
CA GLN A 363 26.35 18.35 22.33
C GLN A 363 26.08 19.42 21.26
N ASP A 364 26.46 19.15 20.02
CA ASP A 364 26.18 19.92 18.81
C ASP A 364 24.81 19.59 18.21
N SER A 365 23.87 19.07 19.00
CA SER A 365 22.46 18.87 18.63
C SER A 365 21.54 19.58 19.62
N ASP A 366 20.49 20.26 19.13
CA ASP A 366 19.47 20.94 19.97
C ASP A 366 18.19 20.10 20.02
N LEU A 367 18.19 19.08 20.86
CA LEU A 367 17.08 18.12 20.96
C LEU A 367 16.15 18.51 22.10
N LYS A 368 14.92 18.92 21.76
CA LYS A 368 13.92 19.33 22.75
C LYS A 368 12.51 18.85 22.45
N PHE A 369 11.78 18.51 23.50
CA PHE A 369 10.33 18.34 23.49
C PHE A 369 9.70 19.64 23.99
N THR A 370 9.04 20.38 23.10
CA THR A 370 8.35 21.61 23.49
C THR A 370 7.09 21.28 24.28
N ALA A 371 6.71 22.10 25.26
CA ALA A 371 5.55 21.87 26.12
C ALA A 371 4.25 21.59 25.34
N SER A 372 4.01 22.29 24.22
CA SER A 372 2.84 22.07 23.36
C SER A 372 2.73 20.65 22.78
N LYS A 373 3.86 19.96 22.68
CA LYS A 373 4.03 18.61 22.12
C LYS A 373 4.10 17.52 23.19
N GLN A 374 4.18 17.89 24.46
CA GLN A 374 4.12 16.94 25.57
C GLN A 374 2.65 16.75 25.97
N LYS A 375 2.12 15.53 25.87
CA LYS A 375 0.77 15.18 26.33
C LYS A 375 0.88 14.08 27.36
N ILE A 376 0.38 14.36 28.56
CA ILE A 376 0.36 13.46 29.70
C ILE A 376 -1.11 13.21 30.03
N PHE A 377 -1.49 11.93 30.09
CA PHE A 377 -2.84 11.49 30.41
C PHE A 377 -2.77 10.65 31.69
N SER A 378 -3.58 11.01 32.68
CA SER A 378 -3.86 10.16 33.84
C SER A 378 -5.19 9.46 33.61
N LEU A 379 -5.18 8.14 33.65
CA LEU A 379 -6.32 7.28 33.34
C LEU A 379 -6.60 6.38 34.54
N SER A 380 -7.79 6.51 35.12
CA SER A 380 -8.23 5.69 36.26
C SER A 380 -9.57 5.03 35.96
N SER A 381 -9.81 3.90 36.62
CA SER A 381 -11.13 3.25 36.71
C SER A 381 -11.80 2.95 35.35
N LYS A 382 -13.14 2.89 35.32
CA LYS A 382 -13.93 2.65 34.10
C LYS A 382 -13.82 3.78 33.08
N HIS A 383 -13.60 5.02 33.52
CA HIS A 383 -13.45 6.17 32.62
C HIS A 383 -12.23 6.06 31.70
N GLY A 384 -11.11 5.54 32.23
CA GLY A 384 -9.93 5.25 31.42
C GLY A 384 -10.20 4.18 30.35
N LEU A 385 -10.94 3.12 30.68
CA LEU A 385 -11.33 2.10 29.70
C LEU A 385 -12.23 2.67 28.60
N ASP A 386 -13.19 3.53 28.93
CA ASP A 386 -14.06 4.19 27.96
C ASP A 386 -13.26 5.03 26.97
N PHE A 387 -12.32 5.83 27.47
CA PHE A 387 -11.43 6.64 26.65
C PHE A 387 -10.55 5.79 25.71
N ILE A 388 -9.93 4.72 26.22
CA ILE A 388 -9.09 3.84 25.39
C ILE A 388 -9.96 3.08 24.36
N ASN A 389 -11.16 2.65 24.74
CA ASN A 389 -12.08 1.98 23.84
C ASN A 389 -12.57 2.93 22.73
N GLN A 390 -12.80 4.21 23.02
CA GLN A 390 -13.11 5.24 22.03
C GLN A 390 -11.98 5.42 21.03
N ILE A 391 -10.72 5.60 21.49
CA ILE A 391 -9.55 5.72 20.60
C ILE A 391 -9.37 4.43 19.77
N SER A 392 -9.51 3.27 20.42
CA SER A 392 -9.39 1.97 19.76
C SER A 392 -10.45 1.81 18.67
N SER A 393 -11.69 2.27 18.91
CA SER A 393 -12.78 2.18 17.93
C SER A 393 -12.51 3.09 16.74
N GLN A 394 -11.99 4.31 16.95
CA GLN A 394 -11.62 5.24 15.88
C GLN A 394 -10.48 4.69 15.02
N ILE A 395 -9.43 4.13 15.64
CA ILE A 395 -8.32 3.51 14.90
C ILE A 395 -8.82 2.31 14.09
N ARG A 396 -9.74 1.50 14.65
CA ARG A 396 -10.36 0.37 13.94
C ARG A 396 -11.21 0.87 12.78
N ALA A 397 -12.04 1.89 12.97
CA ALA A 397 -12.86 2.50 11.92
C ALA A 397 -12.00 3.02 10.76
N GLN A 398 -10.96 3.80 11.06
CA GLN A 398 -10.00 4.28 10.06
C GLN A 398 -9.30 3.13 9.32
N SER A 399 -8.82 2.13 10.06
CA SER A 399 -8.20 0.94 9.48
C SER A 399 -9.18 0.17 8.59
N SER A 400 -10.46 0.16 8.91
CA SER A 400 -11.52 -0.48 8.12
C SER A 400 -11.81 0.31 6.84
N GLU A 401 -11.87 1.64 6.88
CA GLU A 401 -11.99 2.48 5.68
C GLU A 401 -10.84 2.26 4.68
N TYR A 402 -9.63 1.97 5.19
CA TYR A 402 -8.51 1.61 4.33
C TYR A 402 -8.70 0.29 3.56
N ARG A 403 -9.59 -0.59 4.04
CA ARG A 403 -9.83 -1.94 3.52
C ARG A 403 -11.00 -2.02 2.53
N MET A 404 -11.90 -1.04 2.55
CA MET A 404 -13.09 -1.00 1.71
C MET A 404 -12.74 -0.79 0.23
N LEU A 405 -13.62 -1.29 -0.64
CA LEU A 405 -13.68 -0.93 -2.05
C LEU A 405 -14.16 0.53 -2.21
N PRO A 406 -13.75 1.22 -3.28
CA PRO A 406 -14.00 2.65 -3.42
C PRO A 406 -15.50 2.94 -3.57
N GLU A 407 -15.99 3.87 -2.76
CA GLU A 407 -17.35 4.41 -2.82
C GLU A 407 -17.25 5.93 -2.66
N VAL A 408 -17.33 6.62 -3.79
CA VAL A 408 -17.17 8.07 -3.89
C VAL A 408 -18.56 8.72 -3.88
N PRO A 409 -18.85 9.64 -2.95
CA PRO A 409 -20.11 10.39 -3.00
C PRO A 409 -20.26 11.15 -4.31
N ARG A 410 -21.47 11.25 -4.85
CA ARG A 410 -21.70 11.96 -6.13
C ARG A 410 -21.68 13.47 -6.00
N ASP A 411 -21.95 13.98 -4.81
CA ASP A 411 -22.08 15.41 -4.51
C ASP A 411 -20.90 15.91 -3.65
N SER A 412 -20.40 17.10 -3.96
CA SER A 412 -19.21 17.63 -3.28
C SER A 412 -19.46 18.08 -1.83
N VAL A 413 -20.71 18.31 -1.41
CA VAL A 413 -21.06 18.53 0.01
C VAL A 413 -20.88 17.22 0.77
N VAL A 414 -21.42 16.12 0.26
CA VAL A 414 -21.25 14.80 0.90
C VAL A 414 -19.79 14.34 0.89
N MET A 415 -19.04 14.67 -0.18
CA MET A 415 -17.58 14.47 -0.17
C MET A 415 -16.92 15.30 0.95
N ALA A 416 -17.27 16.58 1.09
CA ALA A 416 -16.76 17.43 2.15
C ALA A 416 -17.08 16.81 3.52
N ASP A 417 -18.33 16.43 3.78
CA ASP A 417 -18.78 15.79 5.02
C ASP A 417 -17.98 14.52 5.33
N LYS A 418 -17.84 13.62 4.36
CA LYS A 418 -17.01 12.40 4.51
C LYS A 418 -15.56 12.75 4.88
N THR A 419 -15.01 13.81 4.30
CA THR A 419 -13.64 14.23 4.57
C THR A 419 -13.46 15.00 5.87
N LEU A 420 -14.53 15.64 6.36
CA LEU A 420 -14.58 16.37 7.64
C LEU A 420 -14.74 15.41 8.81
N LEU A 421 -15.65 14.43 8.67
CA LEU A 421 -15.98 13.42 9.66
C LEU A 421 -14.89 12.36 9.83
N ALA A 422 -13.89 12.31 8.94
CA ALA A 422 -12.69 11.49 9.08
C ALA A 422 -11.75 12.04 10.18
N SER A 423 -12.25 12.08 11.41
CA SER A 423 -11.54 12.52 12.61
C SER A 423 -11.12 11.32 13.47
N PRO A 424 -9.90 11.35 14.05
CA PRO A 424 -9.52 10.47 15.15
C PRO A 424 -10.12 10.89 16.50
N ASP A 425 -10.96 11.92 16.59
CA ASP A 425 -11.58 12.32 17.85
C ASP A 425 -13.00 12.85 17.65
N ALA A 426 -13.99 12.14 18.21
CA ALA A 426 -15.42 12.47 18.13
C ALA A 426 -15.82 13.55 19.16
N SER A 427 -14.99 13.76 20.19
CA SER A 427 -15.20 14.79 21.21
C SER A 427 -15.04 16.23 20.69
N LEU A 428 -14.43 16.39 19.51
CA LEU A 428 -14.24 17.68 18.83
C LEU A 428 -15.43 18.10 17.95
N ILE A 429 -16.43 17.24 17.75
CA ILE A 429 -17.59 17.53 16.87
C ILE A 429 -18.47 18.67 17.45
N PRO A 430 -18.78 18.72 18.76
CA PRO A 430 -19.50 19.84 19.36
C PRO A 430 -18.66 21.12 19.46
N ASP A 431 -17.33 20.99 19.63
CA ASP A 431 -16.39 22.12 19.71
C ASP A 431 -16.09 22.73 18.32
N ALA A 432 -16.30 21.97 17.24
CA ALA A 432 -16.21 22.43 15.85
C ALA A 432 -17.29 23.45 15.47
N LEU A 433 -18.46 23.41 16.12
CA LEU A 433 -19.51 24.43 16.00
C LEU A 433 -19.18 25.71 16.78
N ARG A 434 -18.45 25.60 17.90
CA ARG A 434 -17.95 26.76 18.68
C ARG A 434 -16.69 27.42 18.09
N LYS A 435 -15.91 26.69 17.28
CA LYS A 435 -14.68 27.14 16.59
C LYS A 435 -14.82 27.19 15.05
N ALA A 436 -16.04 27.37 14.56
CA ALA A 436 -16.47 27.19 13.17
C ALA A 436 -15.97 28.25 12.16
N ASP A 437 -14.79 28.82 12.35
CA ASP A 437 -14.34 29.92 11.48
C ASP A 437 -14.00 29.47 10.06
N VAL A 438 -13.65 28.19 9.85
CA VAL A 438 -13.55 27.55 8.51
C VAL A 438 -13.77 26.05 8.66
N VAL A 439 -14.80 25.51 8.00
CA VAL A 439 -14.96 24.06 7.80
C VAL A 439 -13.76 23.57 6.97
N SER A 440 -12.75 22.97 7.61
CA SER A 440 -11.53 22.55 6.94
C SER A 440 -11.49 21.04 6.75
N ILE A 441 -11.41 20.62 5.48
CA ILE A 441 -11.19 19.22 5.11
C ILE A 441 -9.97 18.67 5.87
N ARG A 442 -10.13 17.48 6.47
CA ARG A 442 -9.02 16.82 7.17
C ARG A 442 -8.12 16.08 6.18
N ARG A 443 -6.81 16.12 6.43
CA ARG A 443 -5.77 15.45 5.59
C ARG A 443 -6.07 13.97 5.37
N LEU A 444 -6.52 13.26 6.40
CA LEU A 444 -6.87 11.83 6.32
C LEU A 444 -8.07 11.60 5.40
N GLY A 445 -9.15 12.37 5.60
CA GLY A 445 -10.36 12.30 4.78
C GLY A 445 -10.06 12.54 3.29
N LEU A 446 -9.30 13.59 2.97
CA LEU A 446 -8.88 13.87 1.59
C LEU A 446 -8.03 12.74 1.02
N SER A 447 -7.10 12.17 1.80
CA SER A 447 -6.27 11.05 1.34
C SER A 447 -7.09 9.81 0.98
N LEU A 448 -8.12 9.49 1.77
CA LEU A 448 -9.01 8.36 1.52
C LEU A 448 -9.87 8.62 0.28
N LEU A 449 -10.48 9.81 0.18
CA LEU A 449 -11.26 10.20 -1.00
C LEU A 449 -10.43 10.18 -2.28
N LEU A 450 -9.22 10.73 -2.26
CA LEU A 450 -8.33 10.77 -3.42
C LEU A 450 -7.88 9.37 -3.86
N ARG A 451 -7.66 8.44 -2.92
CA ARG A 451 -7.39 7.02 -3.24
C ARG A 451 -8.58 6.39 -3.98
N ASP A 452 -9.81 6.70 -3.56
CA ASP A 452 -11.01 6.17 -4.20
C ASP A 452 -11.21 6.78 -5.59
N ILE A 453 -10.95 8.07 -5.75
CA ILE A 453 -10.93 8.78 -7.05
C ILE A 453 -9.87 8.20 -8.00
N GLU A 454 -8.67 7.88 -7.50
CA GLU A 454 -7.63 7.21 -8.29
C GLU A 454 -8.09 5.81 -8.74
N SER A 455 -8.77 5.06 -7.85
CA SER A 455 -9.35 3.75 -8.22
C SER A 455 -10.42 3.89 -9.31
N TYR A 456 -11.31 4.88 -9.22
CA TYR A 456 -12.29 5.17 -10.28
C TYR A 456 -11.59 5.49 -11.61
N SER A 457 -10.49 6.22 -11.58
CA SER A 457 -9.69 6.53 -12.78
C SER A 457 -9.02 5.32 -13.42
N GLU A 458 -8.75 4.26 -12.66
CA GLU A 458 -8.15 3.01 -13.15
C GLU A 458 -9.23 2.03 -13.66
N ASP A 459 -10.33 1.91 -12.92
CA ASP A 459 -11.37 0.90 -13.16
C ASP A 459 -12.45 1.35 -14.15
N LEU A 460 -12.70 2.66 -14.31
CA LEU A 460 -13.76 3.21 -15.16
C LEU A 460 -13.21 3.99 -16.37
N SER A 461 -14.01 4.07 -17.44
CA SER A 461 -13.73 4.98 -18.55
C SER A 461 -13.89 6.43 -18.08
N SER A 462 -13.10 7.36 -18.62
CA SER A 462 -13.14 8.77 -18.18
C SER A 462 -14.50 9.44 -18.41
N ALA A 463 -15.31 8.91 -19.34
CA ALA A 463 -16.65 9.40 -19.65
C ALA A 463 -17.70 8.97 -18.59
N ASN A 464 -17.57 7.76 -18.03
CA ASN A 464 -18.61 7.15 -17.19
C ASN A 464 -18.80 7.84 -15.82
N TRP A 465 -17.83 8.63 -15.35
CA TRP A 465 -17.85 9.24 -14.02
C TRP A 465 -17.42 10.71 -14.02
N ILE A 466 -17.54 11.40 -15.16
CA ILE A 466 -17.11 12.80 -15.30
C ILE A 466 -17.83 13.76 -14.34
N VAL A 467 -19.11 13.51 -14.03
CA VAL A 467 -19.90 14.32 -13.10
C VAL A 467 -19.29 14.27 -11.70
N VAL A 468 -19.07 13.06 -11.16
CA VAL A 468 -18.44 12.85 -9.85
C VAL A 468 -17.04 13.45 -9.80
N ARG A 469 -16.27 13.29 -10.88
CA ARG A 469 -14.91 13.84 -10.96
C ARG A 469 -14.89 15.37 -10.97
N ASN A 470 -15.84 16.02 -11.62
CA ASN A 470 -15.96 17.47 -11.63
C ASN A 470 -16.31 18.02 -10.24
N GLU A 471 -17.21 17.35 -9.51
CA GLU A 471 -17.53 17.68 -8.11
C GLU A 471 -16.29 17.59 -7.22
N PHE A 472 -15.48 16.54 -7.40
CA PHE A 472 -14.20 16.40 -6.71
C PHE A 472 -13.23 17.55 -7.05
N TYR A 473 -13.15 17.98 -8.32
CA TYR A 473 -12.32 19.14 -8.69
C TYR A 473 -12.81 20.44 -8.05
N GLY A 474 -14.12 20.64 -7.93
CA GLY A 474 -14.71 21.76 -7.20
C GLY A 474 -14.33 21.74 -5.71
N LEU A 475 -14.35 20.56 -5.08
CA LEU A 475 -13.89 20.38 -3.70
C LEU A 475 -12.42 20.76 -3.53
N VAL A 476 -11.57 20.30 -4.45
CA VAL A 476 -10.14 20.64 -4.50
C VAL A 476 -9.94 22.16 -4.60
N GLU A 477 -10.68 22.83 -5.49
CA GLU A 477 -10.58 24.27 -5.64
C GLU A 477 -10.93 25.01 -4.34
N ARG A 478 -12.01 24.61 -3.67
CA ARG A 478 -12.49 25.26 -2.44
C ARG A 478 -11.56 25.09 -1.24
N TYR A 479 -10.95 23.91 -1.08
CA TYR A 479 -10.25 23.56 0.16
C TYR A 479 -8.74 23.35 0.00
N LEU A 480 -8.29 22.89 -1.16
CA LEU A 480 -6.88 22.59 -1.42
C LEU A 480 -6.14 23.79 -2.03
N LEU A 481 -6.78 24.51 -2.96
CA LEU A 481 -6.23 25.68 -3.63
C LEU A 481 -6.56 26.97 -2.89
N THR A 482 -6.10 27.05 -1.64
CA THR A 482 -6.21 28.23 -0.76
C THR A 482 -4.88 28.43 -0.01
N PRO A 483 -4.58 29.61 0.57
CA PRO A 483 -3.33 29.80 1.30
C PRO A 483 -3.10 28.77 2.42
N LYS A 484 -4.12 28.50 3.24
CA LYS A 484 -4.05 27.49 4.29
C LYS A 484 -4.04 26.07 3.73
N GLY A 485 -4.91 25.78 2.76
CA GLY A 485 -4.98 24.47 2.10
C GLY A 485 -3.68 24.06 1.43
N LEU A 486 -2.97 25.01 0.81
CA LEU A 486 -1.66 24.77 0.22
C LEU A 486 -0.65 24.33 1.28
N PHE A 487 -0.57 25.00 2.43
CA PHE A 487 0.36 24.61 3.49
C PHE A 487 -0.02 23.30 4.15
N ASP A 488 -1.32 23.06 4.36
CA ASP A 488 -1.78 21.87 5.05
C ASP A 488 -1.81 20.61 4.18
N MET A 489 -1.95 20.75 2.87
CA MET A 489 -2.29 19.62 2.02
C MET A 489 -1.48 19.60 0.69
N PHE A 490 -0.39 20.37 0.57
CA PHE A 490 0.43 20.40 -0.67
C PHE A 490 0.83 19.01 -1.19
N GLY A 491 1.05 18.05 -0.29
CA GLY A 491 1.43 16.68 -0.64
C GLY A 491 0.44 15.96 -1.56
N TYR A 492 -0.82 16.42 -1.63
CA TYR A 492 -1.86 15.82 -2.48
C TYR A 492 -2.02 16.50 -3.85
N LEU A 493 -1.46 17.70 -4.05
CA LEU A 493 -1.63 18.48 -5.29
C LEU A 493 -1.22 17.70 -6.54
N HIS A 494 -0.04 17.06 -6.49
CA HIS A 494 0.51 16.33 -7.64
C HIS A 494 -0.34 15.12 -8.02
N ARG A 495 -0.96 14.45 -7.05
CA ARG A 495 -1.87 13.32 -7.27
C ARG A 495 -3.17 13.78 -7.94
N VAL A 496 -3.76 14.87 -7.44
CA VAL A 496 -4.96 15.48 -8.08
C VAL A 496 -4.65 15.90 -9.52
N PHE A 497 -3.51 16.56 -9.74
CA PHE A 497 -3.08 16.98 -11.06
C PHE A 497 -2.84 15.80 -12.01
N GLN A 498 -2.28 14.69 -11.49
CA GLN A 498 -2.14 13.44 -12.22
C GLN A 498 -3.50 12.87 -12.64
N VAL A 499 -4.50 12.85 -11.77
CA VAL A 499 -5.87 12.39 -12.07
C VAL A 499 -6.49 13.21 -13.20
N MET A 500 -6.36 14.54 -13.17
CA MET A 500 -6.86 15.43 -14.24
C MET A 500 -6.27 15.05 -15.60
N ILE A 501 -4.97 14.80 -15.67
CA ILE A 501 -4.28 14.50 -16.93
C ILE A 501 -4.55 13.07 -17.40
N SER A 502 -4.59 12.10 -16.48
CA SER A 502 -4.91 10.70 -16.79
C SER A 502 -6.35 10.50 -17.32
N ASN A 503 -7.25 11.44 -17.03
CA ASN A 503 -8.62 11.49 -17.54
C ASN A 503 -8.82 12.47 -18.70
N TYR A 504 -7.76 13.10 -19.21
CA TYR A 504 -7.79 14.08 -20.30
C TYR A 504 -8.52 15.40 -19.98
N ASP A 505 -8.67 15.77 -18.71
CA ASP A 505 -9.37 16.98 -18.25
C ASP A 505 -8.47 18.22 -18.26
N PHE A 506 -7.86 18.54 -19.41
CA PHE A 506 -6.89 19.64 -19.53
C PHE A 506 -7.47 21.01 -19.20
N ILE A 507 -8.78 21.22 -19.36
CA ILE A 507 -9.44 22.48 -18.99
C ILE A 507 -9.34 22.70 -17.48
N TYR A 508 -9.66 21.66 -16.69
CA TYR A 508 -9.54 21.70 -15.23
C TYR A 508 -8.09 21.78 -14.77
N ALA A 509 -7.18 21.05 -15.43
CA ALA A 509 -5.74 21.18 -15.16
C ALA A 509 -5.21 22.61 -15.40
N ASN A 510 -5.71 23.31 -16.42
CA ASN A 510 -5.35 24.70 -16.66
C ASN A 510 -5.90 25.64 -15.58
N LYS A 511 -7.17 25.47 -15.18
CA LYS A 511 -7.80 26.22 -14.08
C LYS A 511 -7.08 26.00 -12.75
N PHE A 512 -6.65 24.76 -12.49
CA PHE A 512 -5.85 24.40 -11.32
C PHE A 512 -4.55 25.22 -11.24
N ILE A 513 -3.82 25.35 -12.37
CA ILE A 513 -2.60 26.18 -12.43
C ILE A 513 -2.91 27.65 -12.16
N ASP A 514 -3.99 28.20 -12.75
CA ASP A 514 -4.38 29.61 -12.54
C ASP A 514 -4.69 29.89 -11.08
N LYS A 515 -5.49 29.02 -10.44
CA LYS A 515 -5.86 29.13 -9.03
C LYS A 515 -4.67 28.95 -8.10
N LEU A 516 -3.76 28.03 -8.43
CA LEU A 516 -2.49 27.86 -7.71
C LEU A 516 -1.65 29.14 -7.77
N GLN A 517 -1.50 29.75 -8.95
CA GLN A 517 -0.78 31.03 -9.11
C GLN A 517 -1.41 32.15 -8.27
N VAL A 518 -2.74 32.29 -8.29
CA VAL A 518 -3.46 33.26 -7.44
C VAL A 518 -3.15 33.04 -5.95
N CYS A 519 -3.08 31.79 -5.49
CA CYS A 519 -2.75 31.48 -4.10
C CYS A 519 -1.31 31.84 -3.75
N LEU A 520 -0.35 31.49 -4.62
CA LEU A 520 1.07 31.82 -4.42
C LEU A 520 1.29 33.33 -4.38
N ASP A 521 0.63 34.08 -5.27
CA ASP A 521 0.68 35.55 -5.28
C ASP A 521 0.09 36.15 -3.99
N LEU A 522 -1.01 35.57 -3.49
CA LEU A 522 -1.63 36.01 -2.25
C LEU A 522 -0.73 35.76 -1.04
N ILE A 523 -0.10 34.58 -0.97
CA ILE A 523 0.89 34.26 0.07
C ILE A 523 2.04 35.28 0.01
N GLY A 524 2.65 35.48 -1.16
CA GLY A 524 3.76 36.44 -1.33
C GLY A 524 3.42 37.91 -1.01
N LYS A 525 2.13 38.30 -1.06
CA LYS A 525 1.64 39.62 -0.65
C LYS A 525 1.39 39.70 0.87
N THR A 526 0.95 38.61 1.48
CA THR A 526 0.42 38.59 2.85
C THR A 526 1.38 38.00 3.89
N THR A 527 2.53 37.46 3.49
CA THR A 527 3.55 36.94 4.43
C THR A 527 4.79 37.84 4.54
N VAL A 528 5.50 37.72 5.66
CA VAL A 528 6.75 38.47 5.94
C VAL A 528 7.81 38.19 4.87
N ARG A 529 8.44 39.25 4.37
CA ARG A 529 9.46 39.21 3.30
C ARG A 529 10.89 39.29 3.84
N SER A 530 11.26 38.41 4.77
CA SER A 530 12.66 38.25 5.15
C SER A 530 13.48 37.69 3.98
N LYS A 531 14.81 37.87 3.99
CA LYS A 531 15.73 37.29 2.99
C LYS A 531 15.49 35.78 2.85
N LEU A 532 15.44 35.06 3.98
CA LEU A 532 15.18 33.62 4.01
C LEU A 532 13.81 33.28 3.43
N ASN A 533 12.73 33.94 3.86
CA ASN A 533 11.39 33.61 3.38
C ASN A 533 11.24 33.81 1.87
N ARG A 534 11.92 34.81 1.30
CA ARG A 534 11.95 35.02 -0.15
C ARG A 534 12.63 33.86 -0.87
N VAL A 535 13.81 33.45 -0.41
CA VAL A 535 14.55 32.30 -0.97
C VAL A 535 13.74 31.01 -0.83
N SER A 536 13.10 30.80 0.33
CA SER A 536 12.25 29.63 0.56
C SER A 536 11.04 29.60 -0.36
N MET A 537 10.38 30.74 -0.57
CA MET A 537 9.22 30.83 -1.47
C MET A 537 9.62 30.59 -2.94
N GLU A 538 10.72 31.18 -3.41
CA GLU A 538 11.24 30.96 -4.76
C GLU A 538 11.61 29.47 -4.99
N ASN A 539 12.27 28.83 -4.01
CA ASN A 539 12.56 27.39 -4.06
C ASN A 539 11.30 26.52 -4.01
N PHE A 540 10.27 26.93 -3.26
CA PHE A 540 9.00 26.23 -3.24
C PHE A 540 8.28 26.30 -4.60
N HIS A 541 8.37 27.43 -5.31
CA HIS A 541 7.82 27.54 -6.66
C HIS A 541 8.53 26.59 -7.64
N VAL A 542 9.87 26.49 -7.56
CA VAL A 542 10.65 25.53 -8.35
C VAL A 542 10.24 24.09 -8.02
N TYR A 543 10.12 23.77 -6.73
CA TYR A 543 9.66 22.46 -6.28
C TYR A 543 8.29 22.09 -6.85
N LEU A 544 7.31 23.00 -6.80
CA LEU A 544 5.98 22.79 -7.37
C LEU A 544 6.05 22.53 -8.88
N PHE A 545 6.84 23.31 -9.60
CA PHE A 545 7.04 23.13 -11.04
C PHE A 545 7.61 21.73 -11.35
N GLU A 546 8.67 21.32 -10.65
CA GLU A 546 9.32 20.01 -10.86
C GLU A 546 8.34 18.86 -10.54
N LYS A 547 7.66 18.92 -9.39
CA LYS A 547 6.75 17.85 -8.93
C LYS A 547 5.51 17.72 -9.81
N LEU A 548 4.90 18.84 -10.21
CA LEU A 548 3.72 18.84 -11.08
C LEU A 548 4.06 18.46 -12.53
N SER A 549 5.22 18.87 -13.03
CA SER A 549 5.71 18.45 -14.36
C SER A 549 5.97 16.95 -14.41
N GLU A 550 6.60 16.39 -13.37
CA GLU A 550 6.80 14.95 -13.24
C GLU A 550 5.46 14.19 -13.18
N ALA A 551 4.50 14.67 -12.37
CA ALA A 551 3.17 14.06 -12.30
C ALA A 551 2.44 14.08 -13.67
N ALA A 552 2.54 15.18 -14.41
CA ALA A 552 1.97 15.31 -15.75
C ALA A 552 2.59 14.33 -16.76
N LEU A 553 3.92 14.16 -16.71
CA LEU A 553 4.63 13.21 -17.56
C LEU A 553 4.34 11.76 -17.17
N LYS A 554 4.26 11.44 -15.87
CA LYS A 554 3.83 10.12 -15.39
C LYS A 554 2.42 9.79 -15.85
N ALA A 555 1.48 10.73 -15.79
CA ALA A 555 0.10 10.55 -16.27
C ALA A 555 0.04 10.20 -17.78
N SER A 556 0.97 10.73 -18.57
CA SER A 556 1.04 10.48 -20.01
C SER A 556 1.47 9.05 -20.39
N THR A 557 1.95 8.24 -19.43
CA THR A 557 2.34 6.83 -19.66
C THR A 557 1.13 5.89 -19.82
N LYS A 558 -0.09 6.40 -19.63
CA LYS A 558 -1.33 5.67 -19.89
C LYS A 558 -1.32 5.09 -21.31
N LYS A 559 -1.91 3.89 -21.47
CA LYS A 559 -2.06 3.24 -22.77
C LYS A 559 -2.74 4.21 -23.77
N ASP A 560 -2.17 4.30 -24.98
CA ASP A 560 -2.68 5.08 -26.11
C ASP A 560 -2.91 6.58 -25.81
N PHE A 561 -2.04 7.21 -25.02
CA PHE A 561 -2.15 8.65 -24.75
C PHE A 561 -2.01 9.51 -26.02
N ILE A 562 -3.02 10.33 -26.32
CA ILE A 562 -3.08 11.12 -27.57
C ILE A 562 -2.93 12.65 -27.41
N LYS A 563 -3.26 13.24 -26.25
CA LYS A 563 -3.35 14.71 -26.04
C LYS A 563 -2.00 15.37 -25.74
N TRP A 564 -0.97 15.06 -26.54
CA TRP A 564 0.39 15.56 -26.34
C TRP A 564 0.54 17.07 -26.47
N GLU A 565 -0.21 17.71 -27.37
CA GLU A 565 -0.12 19.17 -27.55
C GLU A 565 -0.75 19.91 -26.37
N SER A 566 -1.87 19.40 -25.85
CA SER A 566 -2.48 19.90 -24.63
C SER A 566 -1.54 19.76 -23.44
N LEU A 567 -0.87 18.60 -23.30
CA LEU A 567 0.15 18.38 -22.28
C LEU A 567 1.32 19.35 -22.40
N ARG A 568 1.84 19.56 -23.62
CA ARG A 568 2.93 20.51 -23.87
C ARG A 568 2.54 21.92 -23.45
N LYS A 569 1.38 22.41 -23.89
CA LYS A 569 0.87 23.74 -23.51
C LYS A 569 0.69 23.88 -22.00
N LEU A 570 0.20 22.82 -21.34
CA LEU A 570 0.02 22.79 -19.89
C LEU A 570 1.36 22.90 -19.15
N ILE A 571 2.40 22.17 -19.56
CA ILE A 571 3.74 22.24 -18.93
C ILE A 571 4.39 23.61 -19.18
N VAL A 572 4.22 24.19 -20.38
CA VAL A 572 4.69 25.57 -20.67
C VAL A 572 3.99 26.60 -19.78
N LYS A 573 2.68 26.44 -19.54
CA LYS A 573 1.96 27.31 -18.59
C LYS A 573 2.50 27.14 -17.17
N LEU A 574 2.76 25.90 -16.76
CA LEU A 574 3.29 25.55 -15.45
C LEU A 574 4.68 26.17 -15.19
N SER A 575 5.54 26.28 -16.21
CA SER A 575 6.87 26.89 -16.05
C SER A 575 6.83 28.38 -15.69
N GLY A 576 5.69 29.04 -15.89
CA GLY A 576 5.44 30.41 -15.40
C GLY A 576 5.46 30.53 -13.87
N ILE A 577 5.21 29.45 -13.11
CA ILE A 577 5.23 29.48 -11.63
C ILE A 577 6.63 29.79 -11.08
N SER A 578 7.66 29.19 -11.67
CA SER A 578 9.05 29.31 -11.21
C SER A 578 9.87 30.34 -11.99
N LYS A 579 9.27 31.11 -12.90
CA LYS A 579 9.96 32.01 -13.86
C LYS A 579 11.12 31.32 -14.58
N ASN A 580 10.95 30.04 -14.93
CA ASN A 580 12.00 29.24 -15.51
C ASN A 580 11.76 29.15 -17.02
N ASP A 581 12.45 29.98 -17.81
CA ASP A 581 12.27 30.11 -19.27
C ASP A 581 12.75 28.88 -20.07
N ILE A 582 13.31 27.89 -19.38
CA ILE A 582 14.10 26.80 -19.96
C ILE A 582 13.22 25.65 -20.49
N TYR A 583 11.94 25.53 -20.07
CA TYR A 583 11.14 24.35 -20.42
C TYR A 583 10.42 24.46 -21.78
N LYS A 584 11.21 24.45 -22.87
CA LYS A 584 10.71 24.38 -24.25
C LYS A 584 10.89 22.98 -24.85
N LYS A 585 10.32 21.96 -24.21
CA LYS A 585 10.36 20.59 -24.77
C LYS A 585 9.34 20.42 -25.91
N THR A 586 9.76 19.79 -26.99
CA THR A 586 8.90 19.45 -28.13
C THR A 586 7.98 18.27 -27.80
N LYS A 587 6.90 18.09 -28.57
CA LYS A 587 6.02 16.92 -28.48
C LYS A 587 6.78 15.59 -28.56
N SER A 588 7.81 15.52 -29.41
CA SER A 588 8.64 14.32 -29.57
C SER A 588 9.46 14.03 -28.31
N GLN A 589 10.05 15.07 -27.71
CA GLN A 589 10.80 14.94 -26.46
C GLN A 589 9.92 14.52 -25.29
N LEU A 590 8.69 15.05 -25.17
CA LEU A 590 7.75 14.63 -24.12
C LEU A 590 7.35 13.16 -24.28
N LYS A 591 7.13 12.70 -25.52
CA LYS A 591 6.87 11.28 -25.81
C LYS A 591 8.05 10.39 -25.41
N ALA A 592 9.27 10.81 -25.70
CA ALA A 592 10.48 10.08 -25.32
C ALA A 592 10.57 9.93 -23.80
N ILE A 593 10.40 11.01 -23.04
CA ILE A 593 10.42 10.99 -21.57
C ILE A 593 9.30 10.11 -21.01
N SER A 594 8.09 10.20 -21.57
CA SER A 594 6.97 9.34 -21.17
C SER A 594 7.30 7.85 -21.36
N ASN A 595 7.87 7.50 -22.51
CA ASN A 595 8.31 6.13 -22.77
C ASN A 595 9.43 5.69 -21.81
N GLU A 596 10.38 6.57 -21.50
CA GLU A 596 11.46 6.31 -20.54
C GLU A 596 10.92 6.07 -19.13
N LEU A 597 9.95 6.87 -18.67
CA LEU A 597 9.26 6.66 -17.41
C LEU A 597 8.52 5.31 -17.36
N LEU A 598 7.90 4.91 -18.47
CA LEU A 598 7.25 3.60 -18.58
C LEU A 598 8.28 2.46 -18.49
N LEU A 599 9.36 2.54 -19.27
CA LEU A 599 10.43 1.55 -19.28
C LEU A 599 11.16 1.46 -17.93
N ALA A 600 11.30 2.58 -17.22
CA ALA A 600 11.89 2.62 -15.90
C ALA A 600 10.91 2.22 -14.77
N ASP A 601 9.69 1.80 -15.10
CA ASP A 601 8.63 1.44 -14.14
C ASP A 601 8.25 2.59 -13.18
N PHE A 602 8.35 3.84 -13.63
CA PHE A 602 7.97 5.04 -12.89
C PHE A 602 6.65 5.69 -13.37
N GLY A 603 6.10 5.23 -14.49
CA GLY A 603 4.82 5.73 -15.02
C GLY A 603 3.62 5.42 -14.12
N VAL A 604 2.48 6.10 -14.37
CA VAL A 604 1.18 5.68 -13.83
C VAL A 604 0.89 4.24 -14.27
N ARG A 605 1.08 3.96 -15.56
CA ARG A 605 1.09 2.60 -16.07
C ARG A 605 2.39 1.90 -15.65
N SER A 606 2.27 0.69 -15.09
CA SER A 606 3.45 -0.13 -14.73
C SER A 606 4.09 -0.78 -15.95
N TYR A 607 5.40 -1.07 -15.87
CA TYR A 607 6.08 -1.74 -16.97
C TYR A 607 5.54 -3.16 -17.20
N LYS A 608 5.22 -3.89 -16.13
CA LYS A 608 4.65 -5.26 -16.24
C LYS A 608 3.34 -5.28 -17.04
N ASP A 609 2.50 -4.27 -16.88
CA ASP A 609 1.25 -4.14 -17.64
C ASP A 609 1.53 -3.90 -19.12
N TYR A 610 2.49 -3.02 -19.44
CA TYR A 610 2.94 -2.83 -20.82
C TYR A 610 3.53 -4.11 -21.43
N TRP A 611 4.42 -4.78 -20.69
CA TRP A 611 5.11 -5.99 -21.15
C TRP A 611 4.13 -7.11 -21.51
N TYR A 612 3.12 -7.32 -20.68
CA TYR A 612 2.13 -8.37 -20.91
C TYR A 612 1.06 -7.98 -21.96
N TYR A 613 0.50 -6.77 -21.89
CA TYR A 613 -0.68 -6.40 -22.69
C TYR A 613 -0.40 -5.56 -23.94
N SER A 614 0.80 -5.04 -24.14
CA SER A 614 1.04 -4.03 -25.19
C SER A 614 2.39 -4.12 -25.89
N GLN A 615 3.35 -4.90 -25.38
CA GLN A 615 4.62 -5.07 -26.07
C GLN A 615 4.45 -5.98 -27.29
N VAL A 616 4.63 -5.41 -28.48
CA VAL A 616 4.48 -6.13 -29.76
C VAL A 616 5.82 -6.66 -30.29
N THR A 617 6.91 -5.93 -30.03
CA THR A 617 8.27 -6.25 -30.49
C THR A 617 9.22 -6.50 -29.33
N ASP A 618 10.31 -7.20 -29.61
CA ASP A 618 11.39 -7.37 -28.63
C ASP A 618 12.02 -6.02 -28.28
N SER A 619 12.28 -5.81 -27.00
CA SER A 619 12.92 -4.58 -26.54
C SER A 619 14.36 -4.49 -27.03
N LYS A 620 14.80 -3.27 -27.36
CA LYS A 620 16.19 -3.01 -27.79
C LYS A 620 17.17 -3.44 -26.69
N ALA A 621 18.26 -4.09 -27.10
CA ALA A 621 19.23 -4.65 -26.18
C ALA A 621 20.03 -3.54 -25.45
N ILE A 622 19.85 -3.44 -24.13
CA ILE A 622 20.88 -2.85 -23.26
C ILE A 622 21.90 -3.94 -22.95
N ALA A 623 23.17 -3.64 -23.15
CA ALA A 623 24.26 -4.57 -22.90
C ALA A 623 24.25 -5.09 -21.45
N ILE A 624 24.06 -6.40 -21.30
CA ILE A 624 24.10 -7.07 -20.00
C ILE A 624 25.55 -7.05 -19.48
N PRO A 625 25.79 -6.69 -18.20
CA PRO A 625 27.11 -6.79 -17.60
C PRO A 625 27.71 -8.20 -17.70
N ARG A 626 29.01 -8.30 -18.01
CA ARG A 626 29.70 -9.61 -18.16
C ARG A 626 30.08 -10.25 -16.82
N ALA A 627 30.29 -9.46 -15.78
CA ALA A 627 30.72 -9.95 -14.47
C ALA A 627 29.69 -10.90 -13.84
N ARG A 628 30.12 -12.09 -13.41
CA ARG A 628 29.26 -13.12 -12.82
C ARG A 628 28.55 -12.65 -11.55
N SER A 629 29.27 -11.92 -10.67
CA SER A 629 28.71 -11.35 -9.45
C SER A 629 27.59 -10.34 -9.73
N VAL A 630 27.73 -9.52 -10.77
CA VAL A 630 26.68 -8.58 -11.20
C VAL A 630 25.47 -9.33 -11.74
N ARG A 631 25.68 -10.35 -12.60
CA ARG A 631 24.57 -11.16 -13.15
C ARG A 631 23.76 -11.86 -12.04
N ALA A 632 24.43 -12.36 -11.00
CA ALA A 632 23.76 -12.95 -9.83
C ALA A 632 22.84 -11.94 -9.12
N VAL A 633 23.29 -10.69 -8.94
CA VAL A 633 22.44 -9.63 -8.38
C VAL A 633 21.25 -9.34 -9.28
N LEU A 634 21.44 -9.29 -10.60
CA LEU A 634 20.38 -8.94 -11.57
C LEU A 634 19.32 -10.04 -11.75
N ARG A 635 19.66 -11.32 -11.48
CA ARG A 635 18.75 -12.48 -11.59
C ARG A 635 18.09 -12.64 -12.97
N LEU A 636 18.83 -12.31 -14.03
CA LEU A 636 18.27 -12.26 -15.40
C LEU A 636 17.90 -13.62 -15.96
N ASP A 637 18.54 -14.71 -15.49
CA ASP A 637 18.33 -16.04 -16.03
C ASP A 637 16.92 -16.56 -15.71
N SER A 638 16.47 -16.42 -14.46
CA SER A 638 15.09 -16.76 -14.05
C SER A 638 14.05 -15.91 -14.77
N ILE A 639 14.35 -14.63 -15.01
CA ILE A 639 13.48 -13.71 -15.76
C ILE A 639 13.36 -14.16 -17.22
N HIS A 640 14.48 -14.56 -17.83
CA HIS A 640 14.52 -15.06 -19.19
C HIS A 640 13.74 -16.36 -19.31
N GLN A 641 13.96 -17.32 -18.41
CA GLN A 641 13.24 -18.58 -18.37
C GLN A 641 11.72 -18.35 -18.26
N PHE A 642 11.28 -17.52 -17.32
CA PHE A 642 9.87 -17.13 -17.19
C PHE A 642 9.30 -16.53 -18.48
N ALA A 643 10.02 -15.61 -19.12
CA ALA A 643 9.59 -14.99 -20.36
C ALA A 643 9.43 -16.01 -21.51
N THR A 644 10.37 -16.94 -21.63
CA THR A 644 10.34 -18.02 -22.61
C THR A 644 9.14 -18.94 -22.37
N ASP A 645 8.94 -19.41 -21.14
CA ASP A 645 7.84 -20.32 -20.81
C ASP A 645 6.45 -19.66 -20.88
N ALA A 646 6.38 -18.35 -20.64
CA ALA A 646 5.18 -17.55 -20.83
C ALA A 646 4.95 -17.09 -22.28
N ASN A 647 5.86 -17.39 -23.21
CA ASN A 647 5.85 -16.93 -24.60
C ASN A 647 5.73 -15.39 -24.73
N LEU A 648 6.46 -14.66 -23.87
CA LEU A 648 6.50 -13.19 -23.87
C LEU A 648 7.63 -12.66 -24.75
N LYS A 649 7.44 -11.45 -25.27
CA LYS A 649 8.50 -10.72 -25.99
C LYS A 649 9.66 -10.42 -25.06
N LYS A 650 10.87 -10.31 -25.62
CA LYS A 650 12.09 -10.02 -24.86
C LYS A 650 11.93 -8.70 -24.09
N PRO A 651 12.02 -8.72 -22.75
CA PRO A 651 11.75 -7.53 -21.95
C PRO A 651 12.89 -6.51 -22.03
N TYR A 652 12.56 -5.28 -21.67
CA TYR A 652 13.53 -4.29 -21.23
C TYR A 652 14.03 -4.71 -19.84
N TRP A 653 15.12 -5.47 -19.80
CA TRP A 653 15.57 -6.14 -18.58
C TRP A 653 15.74 -5.23 -17.34
N PRO A 654 16.16 -3.94 -17.43
CA PRO A 654 16.27 -3.10 -16.24
C PRO A 654 14.93 -2.89 -15.53
N ALA A 655 13.83 -2.85 -16.28
CA ALA A 655 12.50 -2.72 -15.70
C ALA A 655 12.13 -3.88 -14.77
N LEU A 656 12.66 -5.08 -15.05
CA LEU A 656 12.38 -6.28 -14.28
C LEU A 656 13.41 -6.47 -13.16
N ALA A 657 14.70 -6.26 -13.45
CA ALA A 657 15.77 -6.36 -12.47
C ALA A 657 15.73 -5.27 -11.38
N PHE A 658 15.16 -4.10 -11.71
CA PHE A 658 14.94 -2.96 -10.82
C PHE A 658 13.48 -2.53 -10.82
N SER A 659 12.56 -3.50 -10.74
CA SER A 659 11.13 -3.22 -10.69
C SER A 659 10.74 -2.49 -9.41
N THR A 660 9.90 -1.46 -9.55
CA THR A 660 9.26 -0.78 -8.41
C THR A 660 7.92 -1.46 -8.08
N ARG A 661 7.30 -2.08 -9.08
CA ARG A 661 6.05 -2.83 -8.99
C ARG A 661 6.22 -4.23 -9.61
N PRO A 662 6.97 -5.15 -8.96
CA PRO A 662 7.19 -6.49 -9.49
C PRO A 662 5.87 -7.26 -9.68
N LEU A 663 5.86 -8.22 -10.62
CA LEU A 663 4.76 -9.15 -10.82
C LEU A 663 4.39 -9.84 -9.51
N SER A 664 3.12 -9.80 -9.15
CA SER A 664 2.55 -10.49 -7.99
C SER A 664 2.47 -11.99 -8.24
N VAL A 665 2.33 -12.76 -7.16
CA VAL A 665 2.26 -14.24 -7.22
C VAL A 665 1.11 -14.70 -8.11
N GLN A 666 -0.06 -14.07 -7.99
CA GLN A 666 -1.21 -14.32 -8.87
C GLN A 666 -0.93 -13.97 -10.33
N GLU A 667 -0.23 -12.87 -10.63
CA GLU A 667 0.07 -12.47 -12.01
C GLU A 667 1.07 -13.44 -12.64
N ILE A 668 2.07 -13.90 -11.89
CA ILE A 668 3.03 -14.92 -12.35
C ILE A 668 2.30 -16.20 -12.75
N ALA A 669 1.42 -16.70 -11.88
CA ALA A 669 0.64 -17.91 -12.15
C ALA A 669 -0.35 -17.75 -13.31
N LEU A 670 -0.99 -16.57 -13.45
CA LEU A 670 -1.91 -16.27 -14.53
C LEU A 670 -1.20 -16.17 -15.89
N ILE A 671 -0.01 -15.57 -15.91
CA ILE A 671 0.79 -15.36 -17.12
C ILE A 671 1.49 -16.64 -17.55
N CYS A 672 2.04 -17.40 -16.60
CA CYS A 672 2.72 -18.67 -16.85
C CYS A 672 2.11 -19.78 -15.97
N PRO A 673 1.01 -20.42 -16.39
CA PRO A 673 0.36 -21.47 -15.58
C PRO A 673 1.24 -22.69 -15.30
N LYS A 674 2.34 -22.89 -16.04
CA LYS A 674 3.29 -24.00 -15.81
C LYS A 674 3.95 -23.95 -14.43
N VAL A 675 4.09 -22.75 -13.83
CA VAL A 675 4.65 -22.61 -12.47
C VAL A 675 3.82 -23.34 -11.42
N LEU A 676 2.56 -23.64 -11.69
CA LEU A 676 1.72 -24.39 -10.78
C LEU A 676 2.04 -25.89 -10.79
N ASP A 677 2.65 -26.39 -11.86
CA ASP A 677 2.99 -27.81 -12.05
C ASP A 677 4.39 -28.14 -11.49
N ASP A 678 5.25 -27.13 -11.37
CA ASP A 678 6.63 -27.25 -10.87
C ASP A 678 6.88 -26.21 -9.77
N SER A 679 6.89 -26.69 -8.53
CA SER A 679 7.09 -25.84 -7.35
C SER A 679 8.48 -25.22 -7.33
N VAL A 680 9.53 -25.93 -7.78
CA VAL A 680 10.90 -25.41 -7.79
C VAL A 680 11.03 -24.28 -8.80
N PHE A 681 10.50 -24.49 -10.01
CA PHE A 681 10.45 -23.44 -11.01
C PHE A 681 9.67 -22.21 -10.50
N PHE A 682 8.58 -22.40 -9.78
CA PHE A 682 7.83 -21.27 -9.22
C PHE A 682 8.65 -20.48 -8.19
N GLU A 683 9.33 -21.18 -7.29
CA GLU A 683 10.21 -20.55 -6.30
C GLU A 683 11.33 -19.74 -6.96
N ASP A 684 11.97 -20.29 -8.00
CA ASP A 684 13.01 -19.62 -8.77
C ASP A 684 12.49 -18.37 -9.48
N VAL A 685 11.29 -18.45 -10.08
CA VAL A 685 10.64 -17.31 -10.74
C VAL A 685 10.27 -16.22 -9.74
N LEU A 686 9.74 -16.59 -8.56
CA LEU A 686 9.42 -15.64 -7.49
C LEU A 686 10.66 -14.96 -6.95
N PHE A 687 11.73 -15.72 -6.72
CA PHE A 687 13.00 -15.16 -6.30
C PHE A 687 13.61 -14.25 -7.37
N GLY A 688 13.55 -14.65 -8.64
CA GLY A 688 14.03 -13.89 -9.79
C GLY A 688 13.31 -12.54 -9.96
N LEU A 689 11.96 -12.56 -10.00
CA LEU A 689 11.15 -11.38 -10.28
C LEU A 689 10.89 -10.49 -9.06
N ARG A 690 10.82 -11.07 -7.86
CA ARG A 690 10.43 -10.33 -6.63
C ARG A 690 11.51 -10.29 -5.56
N GLY A 691 12.47 -11.22 -5.59
CA GLY A 691 13.38 -11.44 -4.46
C GLY A 691 12.68 -11.97 -3.22
N ALA A 692 11.53 -12.62 -3.39
CA ALA A 692 10.76 -13.25 -2.32
C ALA A 692 11.13 -14.73 -2.23
N LYS A 693 11.31 -15.21 -1.00
CA LYS A 693 11.38 -16.65 -0.69
C LYS A 693 10.00 -17.13 -0.25
N THR A 694 9.78 -18.43 -0.33
CA THR A 694 8.51 -19.11 -0.04
C THR A 694 8.61 -19.89 1.27
N ASN A 695 7.46 -20.15 1.89
CA ASN A 695 7.37 -21.06 3.03
C ASN A 695 7.46 -22.53 2.55
N GLN A 696 7.76 -23.45 3.47
CA GLN A 696 7.98 -24.88 3.17
C GLN A 696 6.79 -25.64 2.57
N TYR A 697 5.58 -25.06 2.57
CA TYR A 697 4.39 -25.71 2.03
C TYR A 697 4.35 -25.62 0.51
N ASN A 698 4.13 -26.72 -0.20
CA ASN A 698 4.09 -26.69 -1.66
C ASN A 698 2.70 -26.32 -2.19
N ILE A 699 2.64 -25.31 -3.06
CA ILE A 699 1.58 -25.19 -4.05
C ILE A 699 1.80 -26.24 -5.14
N SER A 700 0.74 -26.90 -5.58
CA SER A 700 0.82 -27.81 -6.71
C SER A 700 -0.51 -27.93 -7.43
N ARG A 701 -0.47 -27.92 -8.75
CA ARG A 701 -1.50 -28.46 -9.61
C ARG A 701 -1.06 -29.85 -10.05
N LYS A 702 -1.90 -30.85 -9.83
CA LYS A 702 -1.63 -32.24 -10.18
C LYS A 702 -2.81 -32.84 -10.93
N TYR A 703 -2.51 -33.80 -11.78
CA TYR A 703 -3.50 -34.56 -12.52
C TYR A 703 -3.16 -36.05 -12.47
N SER A 704 -4.18 -36.88 -12.31
CA SER A 704 -4.10 -38.32 -12.55
C SER A 704 -5.32 -38.76 -13.36
N ALA A 705 -5.16 -39.80 -14.20
CA ALA A 705 -6.27 -40.31 -15.01
C ALA A 705 -7.42 -40.89 -14.16
N LEU A 706 -7.12 -41.37 -12.95
CA LEU A 706 -8.09 -41.93 -12.01
C LEU A 706 -8.81 -40.84 -11.20
N ASP A 707 -8.05 -39.86 -10.70
CA ASP A 707 -8.52 -38.91 -9.70
C ASP A 707 -8.83 -37.53 -10.31
N GLY A 708 -8.52 -37.29 -11.58
CA GLY A 708 -8.69 -36.01 -12.26
C GLY A 708 -7.72 -34.92 -11.77
N CYS A 709 -8.07 -33.66 -12.03
CA CYS A 709 -7.26 -32.50 -11.64
C CYS A 709 -7.50 -32.05 -10.19
N TRP A 710 -6.41 -31.71 -9.49
CA TRP A 710 -6.41 -31.18 -8.12
C TRP A 710 -5.48 -29.99 -8.01
N ILE A 711 -5.89 -28.98 -7.25
CA ILE A 711 -5.10 -27.78 -6.99
C ILE A 711 -4.95 -27.60 -5.50
N ASN A 712 -3.72 -27.67 -5.00
CA ASN A 712 -3.39 -27.45 -3.60
C ASN A 712 -2.94 -26.00 -3.37
N VAL A 713 -3.69 -25.26 -2.56
CA VAL A 713 -3.37 -23.90 -2.13
C VAL A 713 -3.18 -23.89 -0.60
N PRO A 714 -1.96 -23.65 -0.10
CA PRO A 714 -1.71 -23.62 1.34
C PRO A 714 -2.50 -22.51 2.04
N LYS A 715 -3.27 -22.87 3.07
CA LYS A 715 -3.97 -21.97 4.01
C LYS A 715 -3.88 -22.58 5.43
N PRO A 716 -3.81 -21.78 6.51
CA PRO A 716 -3.91 -22.30 7.87
C PRO A 716 -5.18 -23.16 8.06
N VAL A 717 -5.06 -24.19 8.89
CA VAL A 717 -6.15 -25.13 9.20
C VAL A 717 -7.31 -24.39 9.85
N SER A 718 -8.53 -24.70 9.41
CA SER A 718 -9.78 -24.23 10.03
C SER A 718 -10.73 -25.40 10.23
N SER A 719 -11.54 -25.37 11.29
CA SER A 719 -12.61 -26.36 11.52
C SER A 719 -13.91 -26.03 10.81
N LYS A 720 -14.15 -24.74 10.59
CA LYS A 720 -15.36 -24.18 9.98
C LYS A 720 -14.99 -23.10 8.99
N ILE A 721 -15.88 -22.80 8.06
CA ILE A 721 -15.75 -21.64 7.17
C ILE A 721 -17.03 -20.83 7.17
N TYR A 722 -16.90 -19.53 6.93
CA TYR A 722 -18.04 -18.64 6.71
C TYR A 722 -18.12 -18.23 5.25
N VAL A 723 -19.28 -18.44 4.62
CA VAL A 723 -19.49 -18.14 3.21
C VAL A 723 -20.57 -17.07 3.07
N ALA A 724 -20.24 -15.97 2.40
CA ALA A 724 -21.20 -14.96 1.97
C ALA A 724 -21.74 -15.32 0.59
N LEU A 725 -23.03 -15.67 0.54
CA LEU A 725 -23.78 -15.89 -0.69
C LEU A 725 -24.35 -14.55 -1.14
N THR A 726 -23.97 -14.06 -2.32
CA THR A 726 -24.56 -12.83 -2.85
C THR A 726 -25.85 -13.12 -3.60
N ASN A 727 -26.85 -12.29 -3.35
CA ASN A 727 -28.07 -12.23 -4.12
C ASN A 727 -27.95 -10.96 -5.00
N PHE A 728 -27.13 -11.06 -6.05
CA PHE A 728 -26.78 -9.94 -6.92
C PHE A 728 -27.48 -10.05 -8.28
N GLU A 729 -28.02 -8.94 -8.77
CA GLU A 729 -28.67 -8.90 -10.08
C GLU A 729 -27.66 -8.64 -11.20
N THR A 730 -27.75 -9.47 -12.22
CA THR A 730 -27.25 -9.17 -13.57
C THR A 730 -28.42 -9.23 -14.53
N THR A 731 -28.73 -8.09 -15.15
CA THR A 731 -29.90 -7.98 -16.01
C THR A 731 -29.66 -8.69 -17.35
N GLN A 732 -30.76 -9.05 -18.03
CA GLN A 732 -30.70 -9.60 -19.39
C GLN A 732 -29.93 -8.67 -20.35
N VAL A 733 -30.09 -7.34 -20.21
CA VAL A 733 -29.38 -6.35 -21.05
C VAL A 733 -27.87 -6.41 -20.81
N GLN A 734 -27.43 -6.50 -19.55
CA GLN A 734 -26.01 -6.61 -19.21
C GLN A 734 -25.42 -7.92 -19.77
N TYR A 735 -26.14 -9.02 -19.59
CA TYR A 735 -25.79 -10.33 -20.13
C TYR A 735 -25.62 -10.29 -21.66
N ASP A 736 -26.60 -9.75 -22.39
CA ASP A 736 -26.56 -9.68 -23.85
C ASP A 736 -25.51 -8.72 -24.38
N SER A 737 -25.26 -7.62 -23.67
CA SER A 737 -24.23 -6.64 -24.02
C SER A 737 -22.82 -7.21 -23.82
N ALA A 738 -22.59 -7.96 -22.74
CA ALA A 738 -21.33 -8.66 -22.52
C ALA A 738 -21.05 -9.72 -23.62
N LEU A 739 -22.07 -10.46 -24.05
CA LEU A 739 -21.97 -11.36 -25.21
C LEU A 739 -21.58 -10.65 -26.51
N ASN A 740 -21.92 -9.36 -26.63
CA ASN A 740 -21.55 -8.50 -27.76
C ASN A 740 -20.23 -7.73 -27.54
N GLU A 741 -19.46 -8.08 -26.50
CA GLU A 741 -18.19 -7.42 -26.12
C GLU A 741 -18.31 -5.97 -25.67
N ILE A 742 -19.50 -5.59 -25.20
CA ILE A 742 -19.77 -4.26 -24.65
C ILE A 742 -20.30 -4.47 -23.22
N PRO A 743 -19.48 -4.94 -22.27
CA PRO A 743 -19.92 -5.14 -20.90
C PRO A 743 -20.35 -3.79 -20.30
N ASP A 744 -21.36 -3.83 -19.42
CA ASP A 744 -21.78 -2.64 -18.68
C ASP A 744 -20.74 -2.28 -17.62
N GLU A 745 -19.84 -1.36 -17.99
CA GLU A 745 -18.83 -0.75 -17.12
C GLU A 745 -19.30 0.61 -16.57
N SER A 746 -20.62 0.81 -16.40
CA SER A 746 -21.18 2.04 -15.84
C SER A 746 -20.77 2.27 -14.39
N LEU A 747 -20.78 3.55 -13.99
CA LEU A 747 -20.53 3.94 -12.60
C LEU A 747 -21.57 3.31 -11.65
N ASP A 748 -22.84 3.28 -12.04
CA ASP A 748 -23.93 2.74 -11.21
C ASP A 748 -23.67 1.26 -10.85
N ARG A 749 -23.29 0.45 -11.85
CA ARG A 749 -23.00 -0.98 -11.61
C ARG A 749 -21.76 -1.17 -10.75
N TYR A 750 -20.70 -0.39 -11.00
CA TYR A 750 -19.48 -0.42 -10.21
C TYR A 750 -19.75 -0.11 -8.73
N GLU A 751 -20.54 0.93 -8.46
CA GLU A 751 -20.92 1.32 -7.10
C GLU A 751 -21.80 0.25 -6.42
N LYS A 752 -22.74 -0.38 -7.14
CA LYS A 752 -23.55 -1.48 -6.59
C LYS A 752 -22.68 -2.66 -6.14
N ILE A 753 -21.74 -3.10 -6.98
CA ILE A 753 -20.82 -4.21 -6.65
C ILE A 753 -19.95 -3.84 -5.44
N ASN A 754 -19.36 -2.63 -5.44
CA ASN A 754 -18.51 -2.19 -4.36
C ASN A 754 -19.27 -2.06 -3.04
N ARG A 755 -20.49 -1.51 -3.06
CA ARG A 755 -21.33 -1.39 -1.88
C ARG A 755 -21.67 -2.75 -1.29
N LEU A 756 -22.13 -3.69 -2.11
CA LEU A 756 -22.45 -5.04 -1.64
C LEU A 756 -21.24 -5.72 -0.97
N ILE A 757 -20.06 -5.62 -1.57
CA ILE A 757 -18.83 -6.17 -0.99
C ILE A 757 -18.44 -5.42 0.29
N ASN A 758 -18.56 -4.09 0.31
CA ASN A 758 -18.29 -3.31 1.51
C ASN A 758 -19.23 -3.67 2.66
N ASP A 759 -20.50 -3.97 2.38
CA ASP A 759 -21.47 -4.40 3.38
C ASP A 759 -21.10 -5.80 3.93
N ILE A 760 -20.61 -6.70 3.07
CA ILE A 760 -20.03 -7.98 3.52
C ILE A 760 -18.79 -7.74 4.39
N LEU A 761 -17.89 -6.82 4.03
CA LEU A 761 -16.69 -6.52 4.81
C LEU A 761 -17.00 -5.92 6.20
N LYS A 762 -18.13 -5.23 6.34
CA LYS A 762 -18.61 -4.66 7.61
C LYS A 762 -19.32 -5.68 8.49
N SER A 763 -19.78 -6.79 7.92
CA SER A 763 -20.58 -7.78 8.63
C SER A 763 -19.78 -8.59 9.68
N SER A 764 -20.52 -9.17 10.62
CA SER A 764 -20.03 -10.13 11.61
C SER A 764 -21.01 -11.31 11.67
N PRO A 765 -20.56 -12.57 11.57
CA PRO A 765 -19.17 -13.04 11.50
C PRO A 765 -18.47 -12.66 10.19
N LYS A 766 -17.14 -12.69 10.18
CA LYS A 766 -16.35 -12.39 8.98
C LYS A 766 -16.34 -13.57 8.02
N SER A 767 -16.65 -13.31 6.76
CA SER A 767 -16.64 -14.32 5.69
C SER A 767 -15.23 -14.73 5.29
N ASP A 768 -15.01 -16.03 5.13
CA ASP A 768 -13.83 -16.62 4.48
C ASP A 768 -13.93 -16.59 2.95
N TYR A 769 -15.16 -16.71 2.43
CA TYR A 769 -15.47 -16.77 1.00
C TYR A 769 -16.62 -15.82 0.66
N ILE A 770 -16.49 -15.10 -0.46
CA ILE A 770 -17.59 -14.38 -1.10
C ILE A 770 -17.89 -15.09 -2.40
N VAL A 771 -19.17 -15.38 -2.64
CA VAL A 771 -19.63 -16.14 -3.80
C VAL A 771 -20.61 -15.32 -4.60
N PHE A 772 -20.35 -15.16 -5.90
CA PHE A 772 -21.20 -14.44 -6.85
C PHE A 772 -21.80 -15.37 -7.93
N PRO A 773 -23.02 -15.08 -8.42
CA PRO A 773 -23.70 -15.89 -9.44
C PRO A 773 -22.93 -16.00 -10.77
N GLU A 774 -23.40 -16.88 -11.66
CA GLU A 774 -22.90 -16.97 -13.04
C GLU A 774 -23.03 -15.62 -13.77
N CYS A 775 -22.05 -15.29 -14.62
CA CYS A 775 -22.02 -14.06 -15.43
C CYS A 775 -22.24 -12.73 -14.65
N SER A 776 -21.87 -12.67 -13.38
CA SER A 776 -22.20 -11.53 -12.52
C SER A 776 -21.18 -10.39 -12.55
N LEU A 777 -19.88 -10.72 -12.63
CA LEU A 777 -18.81 -9.73 -12.57
C LEU A 777 -18.14 -9.51 -13.94
N PRO A 778 -17.96 -8.25 -14.37
CA PRO A 778 -17.08 -7.94 -15.49
C PRO A 778 -15.65 -8.41 -15.21
N ARG A 779 -15.03 -9.08 -16.19
CA ARG A 779 -13.68 -9.66 -16.07
C ARG A 779 -12.63 -8.65 -15.58
N ARG A 780 -12.73 -7.40 -16.07
CA ARG A 780 -11.81 -6.31 -15.73
C ARG A 780 -11.81 -6.00 -14.24
N TRP A 781 -12.98 -5.97 -13.60
CA TRP A 781 -13.12 -5.64 -12.19
C TRP A 781 -12.83 -6.84 -11.28
N ALA A 782 -13.18 -8.06 -11.71
CA ALA A 782 -13.07 -9.25 -10.88
C ALA A 782 -11.64 -9.53 -10.37
N VAL A 783 -10.61 -9.35 -11.21
CA VAL A 783 -9.20 -9.54 -10.82
C VAL A 783 -8.77 -8.50 -9.76
N ASN A 784 -9.15 -7.24 -9.93
CA ASN A 784 -8.83 -6.16 -9.00
C ASN A 784 -9.56 -6.36 -7.66
N ILE A 785 -10.84 -6.74 -7.70
CA ILE A 785 -11.64 -7.07 -6.52
C ILE A 785 -11.00 -8.25 -5.78
N ALA A 786 -10.69 -9.35 -6.46
CA ALA A 786 -10.05 -10.52 -5.87
C ALA A 786 -8.72 -10.18 -5.16
N SER A 787 -7.90 -9.34 -5.79
CA SER A 787 -6.64 -8.85 -5.23
C SER A 787 -6.84 -8.03 -3.96
N LYS A 788 -7.89 -7.19 -3.91
CA LYS A 788 -8.25 -6.38 -2.74
C LYS A 788 -8.82 -7.28 -1.62
N MET A 789 -9.66 -8.26 -1.93
CA MET A 789 -10.20 -9.23 -0.97
C MET A 789 -9.09 -10.10 -0.35
N ALA A 790 -8.10 -10.50 -1.14
CA ALA A 790 -6.97 -11.30 -0.66
C ALA A 790 -6.18 -10.62 0.46
N LYS A 791 -6.00 -9.28 0.38
CA LYS A 791 -5.37 -8.49 1.44
C LYS A 791 -6.17 -8.52 2.75
N GLN A 792 -7.48 -8.75 2.67
CA GLN A 792 -8.39 -8.94 3.80
C GLN A 792 -8.53 -10.41 4.25
N LYS A 793 -7.78 -11.34 3.63
CA LYS A 793 -7.86 -12.79 3.85
C LYS A 793 -9.20 -13.42 3.44
N ILE A 794 -9.86 -12.83 2.45
CA ILE A 794 -11.15 -13.32 1.92
C ILE A 794 -10.94 -13.87 0.50
N SER A 795 -11.45 -15.08 0.26
CA SER A 795 -11.46 -15.74 -1.04
C SER A 795 -12.68 -15.31 -1.86
N LEU A 796 -12.56 -15.28 -3.18
CA LEU A 796 -13.65 -14.88 -4.09
C LEU A 796 -13.93 -16.02 -5.08
N ILE A 797 -15.18 -16.44 -5.16
CA ILE A 797 -15.67 -17.35 -6.20
C ILE A 797 -16.74 -16.60 -6.97
N ALA A 798 -16.54 -16.31 -8.25
CA ALA A 798 -17.46 -15.46 -8.99
C ALA A 798 -17.63 -15.91 -10.44
N GLY A 799 -18.87 -15.94 -10.92
CA GLY A 799 -19.13 -16.05 -12.36
C GLY A 799 -18.67 -14.80 -13.09
N ILE A 800 -17.88 -14.99 -14.13
CA ILE A 800 -17.39 -13.90 -14.98
C ILE A 800 -18.28 -13.78 -16.20
N GLU A 801 -18.58 -12.54 -16.58
CA GLU A 801 -19.30 -12.25 -17.82
C GLU A 801 -18.59 -12.83 -19.04
N TYR A 802 -19.33 -12.97 -20.15
CA TYR A 802 -18.74 -13.46 -21.38
C TYR A 802 -17.58 -12.59 -21.86
N TYR A 803 -16.53 -13.26 -22.31
CA TYR A 803 -15.39 -12.59 -22.96
C TYR A 803 -14.79 -13.46 -24.06
N LYS A 804 -14.12 -12.83 -25.02
CA LYS A 804 -13.45 -13.52 -26.11
C LYS A 804 -12.31 -14.42 -25.64
N HIS A 805 -12.24 -15.62 -26.19
CA HIS A 805 -11.07 -16.47 -26.04
C HIS A 805 -9.90 -15.92 -26.85
N SER A 806 -8.67 -16.02 -26.32
CA SER A 806 -7.47 -15.47 -26.95
C SER A 806 -7.11 -16.14 -28.28
N LYS A 807 -7.52 -17.40 -28.50
CA LYS A 807 -7.19 -18.21 -29.69
C LYS A 807 -8.36 -18.41 -30.67
N GLY A 808 -9.31 -17.48 -30.78
CA GLY A 808 -10.35 -17.59 -31.81
C GLY A 808 -11.32 -16.41 -31.84
N LYS A 809 -11.58 -15.87 -33.05
CA LYS A 809 -12.43 -14.67 -33.21
C LYS A 809 -13.90 -14.88 -32.82
N ASN A 810 -14.43 -16.09 -32.98
CA ASN A 810 -15.84 -16.44 -32.71
C ASN A 810 -16.00 -17.35 -31.49
N ILE A 811 -14.95 -17.50 -30.69
CA ILE A 811 -14.97 -18.35 -29.48
C ILE A 811 -15.10 -17.42 -28.28
N ILE A 812 -16.14 -17.63 -27.49
CA ILE A 812 -16.37 -16.92 -26.24
C ILE A 812 -16.23 -17.84 -25.05
N ARG A 813 -16.00 -17.26 -23.89
CA ARG A 813 -15.82 -17.98 -22.62
C ARG A 813 -16.90 -17.56 -21.64
N ASN A 814 -17.40 -18.54 -20.91
CA ASN A 814 -18.20 -18.37 -19.70
C ASN A 814 -17.44 -19.11 -18.61
N ASP A 815 -16.72 -18.35 -17.79
CA ASP A 815 -15.80 -18.91 -16.81
C ASP A 815 -16.21 -18.43 -15.42
N CYS A 816 -15.87 -19.21 -14.39
CA CYS A 816 -15.83 -18.71 -13.03
C CYS A 816 -14.38 -18.39 -12.63
N LEU A 817 -14.24 -17.30 -11.87
CA LEU A 817 -13.01 -16.93 -11.19
C LEU A 817 -13.01 -17.57 -9.80
N VAL A 818 -11.99 -18.39 -9.53
CA VAL A 818 -11.72 -18.95 -8.21
C VAL A 818 -10.45 -18.30 -7.68
N SER A 819 -10.61 -17.40 -6.70
CA SER A 819 -9.52 -16.71 -6.02
C SER A 819 -9.32 -17.23 -4.60
N LEU A 820 -8.19 -17.86 -4.35
CA LEU A 820 -7.89 -18.51 -3.07
C LEU A 820 -6.74 -17.82 -2.35
N VAL A 821 -6.99 -17.41 -1.10
CA VAL A 821 -6.03 -16.64 -0.31
C VAL A 821 -4.94 -17.52 0.30
N THR A 822 -3.73 -17.02 0.38
CA THR A 822 -2.62 -17.76 0.96
C THR A 822 -1.64 -16.81 1.63
N ASN A 823 -0.87 -17.34 2.59
CA ASN A 823 0.31 -16.68 3.14
C ASN A 823 1.61 -17.41 2.74
N TRP A 824 1.54 -18.31 1.75
CA TRP A 824 2.67 -19.09 1.24
C TRP A 824 3.90 -18.24 0.84
N PRO A 825 3.78 -17.08 0.17
CA PRO A 825 4.95 -16.26 -0.20
C PRO A 825 5.48 -15.40 0.97
N GLY A 826 5.09 -15.68 2.21
CA GLY A 826 5.47 -14.92 3.40
C GLY A 826 4.64 -13.64 3.64
N TYR A 827 3.61 -13.39 2.83
CA TYR A 827 2.66 -12.29 2.99
C TYR A 827 1.28 -12.69 2.42
N ASN A 828 0.21 -12.02 2.89
CA ASN A 828 -1.15 -12.26 2.39
C ASN A 828 -1.22 -11.99 0.88
N SER A 829 -1.52 -13.04 0.12
CA SER A 829 -1.66 -13.05 -1.33
C SER A 829 -2.82 -13.98 -1.70
N ASN A 830 -3.02 -14.18 -2.99
CA ASN A 830 -3.96 -15.15 -3.54
C ASN A 830 -3.39 -15.81 -4.80
N PHE A 831 -4.06 -16.89 -5.20
CA PHE A 831 -3.99 -17.48 -6.54
C PHE A 831 -5.31 -17.26 -7.25
N LEU A 832 -5.26 -17.09 -8.58
CA LEU A 832 -6.43 -16.91 -9.43
C LEU A 832 -6.50 -18.06 -10.44
N PHE A 833 -7.64 -18.72 -10.48
CA PHE A 833 -7.94 -19.78 -11.45
C PHE A 833 -9.19 -19.39 -12.23
N MET A 834 -9.15 -19.59 -13.55
CA MET A 834 -10.29 -19.40 -14.45
C MET A 834 -10.80 -20.79 -14.85
N GLN A 835 -11.90 -21.23 -14.26
CA GLN A 835 -12.51 -22.51 -14.61
C GLN A 835 -13.62 -22.27 -15.65
N PRO A 836 -13.52 -22.84 -16.86
CA PRO A 836 -14.55 -22.70 -17.88
C PRO A 836 -15.79 -23.53 -17.55
N LYS A 837 -16.94 -23.07 -18.04
CA LYS A 837 -18.13 -23.88 -18.18
C LYS A 837 -17.88 -25.00 -19.18
N ILE A 838 -18.38 -26.21 -18.89
CA ILE A 838 -18.05 -27.38 -19.71
C ILE A 838 -18.85 -27.34 -21.02
N LEU A 839 -20.17 -27.21 -20.90
CA LEU A 839 -21.09 -27.18 -22.03
C LEU A 839 -22.11 -26.06 -21.87
N PRO A 840 -22.51 -25.40 -22.97
CA PRO A 840 -23.57 -24.41 -22.92
C PRO A 840 -24.91 -25.08 -22.59
N SER A 841 -25.80 -24.37 -21.90
CA SER A 841 -27.20 -24.79 -21.80
C SER A 841 -27.87 -24.82 -23.17
N HIS A 842 -29.02 -25.50 -23.32
CA HIS A 842 -29.74 -25.53 -24.60
C HIS A 842 -30.12 -24.13 -25.09
N CYS A 843 -30.64 -23.28 -24.20
CA CYS A 843 -30.98 -21.90 -24.53
C CYS A 843 -29.74 -21.06 -24.86
N GLU A 844 -28.65 -21.24 -24.10
CA GLU A 844 -27.36 -20.58 -24.37
C GLU A 844 -26.83 -20.98 -25.75
N LYS A 845 -26.82 -22.28 -26.08
CA LYS A 845 -26.39 -22.80 -27.38
C LYS A 845 -27.14 -22.14 -28.54
N ASN A 846 -28.47 -22.07 -28.47
CA ASN A 846 -29.29 -21.42 -29.50
C ASN A 846 -28.95 -19.93 -29.66
N ARG A 847 -28.73 -19.21 -28.54
CA ARG A 847 -28.32 -17.79 -28.56
C ARG A 847 -26.94 -17.61 -29.21
N LEU A 848 -25.99 -18.48 -28.89
CA LEU A 848 -24.64 -18.46 -29.47
C LEU A 848 -24.67 -18.74 -30.97
N GLU A 849 -25.44 -19.73 -31.41
CA GLU A 849 -25.60 -20.08 -32.83
C GLU A 849 -26.20 -18.91 -33.63
N THR A 850 -27.22 -18.25 -33.07
CA THR A 850 -27.84 -17.06 -33.68
C THR A 850 -26.83 -15.93 -33.91
N LYS A 851 -25.87 -15.77 -32.98
CA LYS A 851 -24.77 -14.79 -33.07
C LYS A 851 -23.54 -15.33 -33.82
N ARG A 852 -23.58 -16.55 -34.36
CA ARG A 852 -22.44 -17.25 -34.99
C ARG A 852 -21.22 -17.38 -34.08
N LEU A 853 -21.46 -17.48 -32.78
CA LEU A 853 -20.46 -17.68 -31.74
C LEU A 853 -20.46 -19.14 -31.27
N LYS A 854 -19.34 -19.58 -30.69
CA LYS A 854 -19.20 -20.89 -30.03
C LYS A 854 -18.67 -20.69 -28.62
N LEU A 855 -19.19 -21.46 -27.67
CA LEU A 855 -18.60 -21.52 -26.33
C LEU A 855 -17.26 -22.26 -26.40
N PHE A 856 -16.27 -21.77 -25.66
CA PHE A 856 -15.04 -22.50 -25.42
C PHE A 856 -15.35 -23.76 -24.62
N THR A 857 -15.00 -24.91 -25.17
CA THR A 857 -15.03 -26.19 -24.44
C THR A 857 -13.61 -26.51 -23.98
N PRO A 858 -13.40 -26.83 -22.68
CA PRO A 858 -12.10 -27.27 -22.20
C PRO A 858 -11.69 -28.59 -22.85
N ASN A 859 -10.55 -28.58 -23.56
CA ASN A 859 -9.96 -29.76 -24.17
C ASN A 859 -8.78 -30.32 -23.35
N ASN A 860 -8.41 -29.63 -22.27
CA ASN A 860 -7.33 -30.01 -21.37
C ASN A 860 -7.92 -30.63 -20.11
N GLU A 861 -7.45 -31.81 -19.73
CA GLU A 861 -7.91 -32.54 -18.54
C GLU A 861 -7.63 -31.77 -17.24
N LEU A 862 -6.65 -30.86 -17.27
CA LEU A 862 -6.35 -29.95 -16.15
C LEU A 862 -7.45 -28.90 -15.90
N ASP A 863 -8.25 -28.57 -16.91
CA ASP A 863 -9.30 -27.55 -16.82
C ASP A 863 -10.68 -28.15 -16.49
N LEU A 864 -10.80 -29.49 -16.51
CA LEU A 864 -12.05 -30.21 -16.28
C LEU A 864 -12.27 -30.47 -14.79
N LEU A 865 -13.23 -29.75 -14.21
CA LEU A 865 -13.74 -29.96 -12.85
C LEU A 865 -12.63 -30.19 -11.80
N PRO A 866 -11.70 -29.22 -11.66
CA PRO A 866 -10.63 -29.32 -10.67
C PRO A 866 -11.22 -29.36 -9.25
N ILE A 867 -10.57 -30.12 -8.38
CA ILE A 867 -10.84 -30.06 -6.95
C ILE A 867 -9.84 -29.11 -6.30
N TYR A 868 -10.38 -28.07 -5.67
CA TYR A 868 -9.60 -27.07 -4.96
C TYR A 868 -9.42 -27.51 -3.51
N ARG A 869 -8.17 -27.73 -3.12
CA ARG A 869 -7.76 -28.02 -1.73
C ARG A 869 -7.17 -26.75 -1.16
N HIS A 870 -7.94 -26.07 -0.32
CA HIS A 870 -7.58 -24.78 0.24
C HIS A 870 -7.27 -24.92 1.73
N GLY A 871 -6.01 -25.24 2.04
CA GLY A 871 -5.64 -25.79 3.34
C GLY A 871 -6.37 -27.10 3.59
N ASP A 872 -7.11 -27.18 4.69
CA ASP A 872 -7.91 -28.35 5.07
C ASP A 872 -9.26 -28.45 4.34
N PHE A 873 -9.71 -27.42 3.63
CA PHE A 873 -11.05 -27.36 3.04
C PHE A 873 -11.03 -27.72 1.55
N ASN A 874 -11.76 -28.77 1.17
CA ASN A 874 -11.81 -29.27 -0.20
C ASN A 874 -13.14 -28.93 -0.86
N PHE A 875 -13.12 -28.35 -2.06
CA PHE A 875 -14.36 -28.02 -2.77
C PHE A 875 -14.26 -28.13 -4.29
N GLY A 876 -15.42 -28.28 -4.93
CA GLY A 876 -15.60 -28.19 -6.38
C GLY A 876 -16.47 -27.01 -6.77
N VAL A 877 -16.47 -26.63 -8.05
CA VAL A 877 -17.33 -25.58 -8.59
C VAL A 877 -18.03 -26.10 -9.86
N LEU A 878 -19.34 -25.86 -9.98
CA LEU A 878 -20.13 -26.07 -11.19
C LEU A 878 -20.80 -24.78 -11.61
N ILE A 879 -21.00 -24.62 -12.92
CA ILE A 879 -21.62 -23.43 -13.51
C ILE A 879 -22.96 -23.83 -14.12
N CYS A 880 -24.04 -23.48 -13.42
CA CYS A 880 -25.43 -23.56 -13.89
C CYS A 880 -25.79 -24.92 -14.50
N SER A 881 -25.97 -25.00 -15.81
CA SER A 881 -26.35 -26.22 -16.52
C SER A 881 -25.38 -27.39 -16.32
N ASP A 882 -24.13 -27.14 -15.92
CA ASP A 882 -23.17 -28.20 -15.59
C ASP A 882 -23.67 -29.09 -14.44
N LEU A 883 -24.52 -28.58 -13.54
CA LEU A 883 -25.15 -29.36 -12.47
C LEU A 883 -26.10 -30.43 -13.00
N THR A 884 -26.72 -30.21 -14.16
CA THR A 884 -27.75 -31.10 -14.70
C THR A 884 -27.18 -32.45 -15.14
N ASN A 885 -25.91 -32.49 -15.55
CA ASN A 885 -25.21 -33.71 -15.90
C ASN A 885 -24.72 -34.45 -14.65
N PRO A 886 -25.26 -35.65 -14.32
CA PRO A 886 -24.87 -36.38 -13.12
C PRO A 886 -23.39 -36.75 -13.07
N ARG A 887 -22.74 -36.96 -14.22
CA ARG A 887 -21.30 -37.30 -14.27
C ARG A 887 -20.43 -36.19 -13.67
N ASN A 888 -20.83 -34.93 -13.87
CA ASN A 888 -20.12 -33.79 -13.32
C ASN A 888 -20.22 -33.74 -11.78
N ARG A 889 -21.32 -34.22 -11.20
CA ARG A 889 -21.53 -34.29 -9.75
C ARG A 889 -20.77 -35.45 -9.12
N VAL A 890 -20.86 -36.63 -9.74
CA VAL A 890 -20.22 -37.87 -9.28
C VAL A 890 -18.70 -37.70 -9.13
N ARG A 891 -18.08 -36.90 -10.00
CA ARG A 891 -16.66 -36.51 -9.92
C ARG A 891 -16.21 -36.05 -8.53
N PHE A 892 -17.11 -35.44 -7.75
CA PHE A 892 -16.83 -34.88 -6.44
C PHE A 892 -17.23 -35.78 -5.27
N GLN A 893 -17.90 -36.92 -5.51
CA GLN A 893 -18.39 -37.81 -4.44
C GLN A 893 -17.24 -38.30 -3.57
N GLY A 894 -17.32 -38.02 -2.26
CA GLY A 894 -16.28 -38.41 -1.30
C GLY A 894 -14.98 -37.61 -1.36
N GLU A 895 -14.81 -36.76 -2.36
CA GLU A 895 -13.60 -35.99 -2.62
C GLU A 895 -13.65 -34.53 -2.15
N VAL A 896 -14.86 -34.01 -1.90
CA VAL A 896 -15.07 -32.61 -1.48
C VAL A 896 -15.91 -32.52 -0.22
N ASP A 897 -15.69 -31.44 0.52
CA ASP A 897 -16.54 -31.01 1.64
C ASP A 897 -17.72 -30.17 1.17
N CYS A 898 -17.51 -29.44 0.08
CA CYS A 898 -18.48 -28.50 -0.44
C CYS A 898 -18.47 -28.48 -1.98
N LEU A 899 -19.64 -28.30 -2.58
CA LEU A 899 -19.83 -28.01 -3.99
C LEU A 899 -20.43 -26.62 -4.15
N PHE A 900 -19.73 -25.71 -4.83
CA PHE A 900 -20.30 -24.42 -5.23
C PHE A 900 -21.01 -24.57 -6.57
N VAL A 901 -22.21 -24.00 -6.69
CA VAL A 901 -22.96 -23.96 -7.94
C VAL A 901 -23.33 -22.51 -8.23
N LEU A 902 -22.76 -21.95 -9.28
CA LEU A 902 -22.97 -20.56 -9.70
C LEU A 902 -24.00 -20.54 -10.81
N GLU A 903 -25.07 -19.78 -10.67
CA GLU A 903 -26.24 -19.90 -11.55
C GLU A 903 -26.74 -18.56 -12.07
N TRP A 904 -27.18 -18.59 -13.31
CA TRP A 904 -28.06 -17.58 -13.90
C TRP A 904 -29.23 -18.33 -14.52
N ASN A 905 -30.15 -18.80 -13.67
CA ASN A 905 -31.19 -19.74 -14.08
C ASN A 905 -32.57 -19.41 -13.52
N GLN A 906 -33.56 -19.43 -14.41
CA GLN A 906 -34.98 -19.20 -14.09
C GLN A 906 -35.72 -20.46 -13.60
N ASP A 907 -35.25 -21.66 -13.96
CA ASP A 907 -35.87 -22.93 -13.53
C ASP A 907 -35.43 -23.32 -12.10
N VAL A 908 -35.91 -22.53 -11.16
CA VAL A 908 -35.62 -22.66 -9.73
C VAL A 908 -36.11 -23.99 -9.15
N LYS A 909 -37.24 -24.53 -9.66
CA LYS A 909 -37.84 -25.76 -9.11
C LYS A 909 -36.99 -26.99 -9.44
N THR A 910 -36.59 -27.16 -10.70
CA THR A 910 -35.75 -28.30 -11.09
C THR A 910 -34.40 -28.24 -10.40
N PHE A 911 -33.78 -27.07 -10.34
CA PHE A 911 -32.49 -26.89 -9.68
C PHE A 911 -32.58 -27.13 -8.17
N SER A 912 -33.71 -26.80 -7.52
CA SER A 912 -33.95 -27.19 -6.13
C SER A 912 -33.80 -28.69 -5.89
N TYR A 913 -34.37 -29.51 -6.77
CA TYR A 913 -34.24 -30.97 -6.68
C TYR A 913 -32.83 -31.45 -7.02
N LEU A 914 -32.16 -30.82 -7.99
CA LEU A 914 -30.77 -31.15 -8.32
C LEU A 914 -29.80 -30.84 -7.18
N VAL A 915 -29.99 -29.73 -6.48
CA VAL A 915 -29.19 -29.35 -5.31
C VAL A 915 -29.42 -30.29 -4.14
N GLU A 916 -30.68 -30.68 -3.90
CA GLU A 916 -31.01 -31.69 -2.89
C GLU A 916 -30.40 -33.05 -3.22
N GLY A 917 -30.53 -33.51 -4.47
CA GLY A 917 -29.89 -34.73 -4.95
C GLY A 917 -28.38 -34.66 -4.83
N ALA A 918 -27.76 -33.55 -5.25
CA ALA A 918 -26.31 -33.35 -5.18
C ALA A 918 -25.77 -33.42 -3.74
N ALA A 919 -26.47 -32.81 -2.77
CA ALA A 919 -26.07 -32.86 -1.36
C ALA A 919 -26.03 -34.29 -0.82
N HIS A 920 -26.94 -35.15 -1.29
CA HIS A 920 -26.97 -36.58 -0.93
C HIS A 920 -26.00 -37.42 -1.75
N ASP A 921 -26.02 -37.31 -3.09
CA ASP A 921 -25.18 -38.07 -4.02
C ASP A 921 -23.69 -37.88 -3.73
N ILE A 922 -23.27 -36.63 -3.50
CA ILE A 922 -21.87 -36.29 -3.21
C ILE A 922 -21.57 -36.49 -1.72
N HIS A 923 -22.63 -36.44 -0.89
CA HIS A 923 -22.59 -36.42 0.56
C HIS A 923 -21.78 -35.21 1.09
N SER A 924 -22.09 -34.01 0.60
CA SER A 924 -21.35 -32.78 0.88
C SER A 924 -22.29 -31.58 1.05
N PHE A 925 -21.77 -30.46 1.55
CA PHE A 925 -22.51 -29.19 1.52
C PHE A 925 -22.62 -28.69 0.08
N VAL A 926 -23.78 -28.18 -0.33
CA VAL A 926 -23.99 -27.59 -1.66
C VAL A 926 -24.38 -26.12 -1.49
N ILE A 927 -23.54 -25.24 -2.02
CA ILE A 927 -23.72 -23.78 -1.96
C ILE A 927 -24.16 -23.31 -3.34
N GLN A 928 -25.45 -23.06 -3.48
CA GLN A 928 -26.08 -22.56 -4.69
C GLN A 928 -26.17 -21.03 -4.62
N VAL A 929 -25.65 -20.34 -5.64
CA VAL A 929 -25.73 -18.88 -5.75
C VAL A 929 -26.27 -18.52 -7.12
N ASN A 930 -27.54 -18.11 -7.15
CA ASN A 930 -28.27 -17.75 -8.37
C ASN A 930 -28.46 -16.24 -8.48
N ASN A 931 -28.73 -15.77 -9.69
CA ASN A 931 -29.06 -14.38 -9.96
C ASN A 931 -30.27 -13.91 -9.15
N ARG A 932 -30.18 -12.70 -8.60
CA ARG A 932 -31.22 -12.07 -7.76
C ARG A 932 -32.60 -12.01 -8.40
N GLU A 933 -32.69 -11.85 -9.71
CA GLU A 933 -33.96 -11.78 -10.45
C GLU A 933 -34.81 -13.03 -10.22
N TYR A 934 -34.20 -14.21 -10.19
CA TYR A 934 -34.87 -15.49 -9.98
C TYR A 934 -34.77 -15.98 -8.52
N GLY A 935 -33.65 -15.67 -7.86
CA GLY A 935 -33.36 -16.03 -6.47
C GLY A 935 -33.10 -17.52 -6.26
N ASP A 936 -33.38 -18.01 -5.05
CA ASP A 936 -33.17 -19.39 -4.59
C ASP A 936 -31.72 -19.78 -4.27
N SER A 937 -30.86 -18.79 -4.07
CA SER A 937 -29.53 -19.00 -3.48
C SER A 937 -29.66 -19.64 -2.09
N ARG A 938 -28.87 -20.68 -1.81
CA ARG A 938 -28.99 -21.47 -0.58
C ARG A 938 -27.72 -22.22 -0.22
N VAL A 939 -27.65 -22.67 1.03
CA VAL A 939 -26.69 -23.69 1.48
C VAL A 939 -27.46 -24.92 1.92
N ARG A 940 -27.35 -26.00 1.14
CA ARG A 940 -27.93 -27.32 1.44
C ARG A 940 -26.88 -28.20 2.10
N ALA A 941 -27.26 -28.91 3.15
CA ALA A 941 -26.42 -29.86 3.85
C ALA A 941 -27.10 -31.24 3.92
N PRO A 942 -26.33 -32.35 3.97
CA PRO A 942 -26.89 -33.71 4.01
C PRO A 942 -27.40 -34.10 5.41
N PHE A 943 -28.05 -33.17 6.12
CA PHE A 943 -28.63 -33.44 7.44
C PHE A 943 -29.86 -34.34 7.35
N ARG A 944 -30.05 -35.16 8.37
CA ARG A 944 -31.26 -36.01 8.50
C ARG A 944 -32.48 -35.14 8.79
N VAL A 945 -32.37 -34.20 9.73
CA VAL A 945 -33.45 -33.31 10.16
C VAL A 945 -33.76 -32.24 9.12
N ASP A 946 -35.02 -32.16 8.67
CA ASP A 946 -35.40 -31.36 7.49
C ASP A 946 -35.11 -29.86 7.61
N TYR A 947 -35.49 -29.23 8.73
CA TYR A 947 -35.27 -27.79 8.92
C TYR A 947 -33.77 -27.41 9.02
N LYS A 948 -32.89 -28.38 9.31
CA LYS A 948 -31.42 -28.16 9.32
C LYS A 948 -30.81 -28.27 7.92
N ARG A 949 -31.51 -28.87 6.94
CA ARG A 949 -30.94 -29.17 5.61
C ARG A 949 -30.65 -27.90 4.81
N ASP A 950 -31.55 -26.91 4.84
CA ASP A 950 -31.29 -25.59 4.25
C ASP A 950 -30.80 -24.67 5.36
N LEU A 951 -29.47 -24.55 5.52
CA LEU A 951 -28.87 -23.65 6.52
C LEU A 951 -29.25 -22.19 6.27
N VAL A 952 -29.32 -21.83 4.99
CA VAL A 952 -29.75 -20.54 4.50
C VAL A 952 -30.46 -20.76 3.17
N ARG A 953 -31.55 -20.03 2.91
CA ARG A 953 -32.23 -19.97 1.61
C ARG A 953 -32.84 -18.59 1.40
N VAL A 954 -32.55 -17.96 0.27
CA VAL A 954 -33.05 -16.62 -0.08
C VAL A 954 -33.77 -16.65 -1.42
N LYS A 955 -34.90 -15.95 -1.52
CA LYS A 955 -35.62 -15.75 -2.77
C LYS A 955 -35.18 -14.46 -3.45
N GLY A 956 -35.77 -14.13 -4.60
CA GLY A 956 -35.50 -12.86 -5.26
C GLY A 956 -35.90 -11.66 -4.41
N GLY A 957 -35.77 -10.46 -4.96
CA GLY A 957 -36.11 -9.22 -4.27
C GLY A 957 -35.89 -8.01 -5.15
N LEU A 958 -35.90 -6.80 -4.58
CA LEU A 958 -35.58 -5.53 -5.29
C LEU A 958 -34.18 -5.00 -5.00
N SER A 959 -33.59 -5.34 -3.86
CA SER A 959 -32.27 -4.87 -3.45
C SER A 959 -31.25 -6.00 -3.48
N ASP A 960 -30.06 -5.70 -3.98
CA ASP A 960 -28.92 -6.60 -3.86
C ASP A 960 -28.60 -6.83 -2.37
N THR A 961 -28.50 -8.09 -1.97
CA THR A 961 -28.31 -8.48 -0.57
C THR A 961 -27.29 -9.62 -0.49
N PHE A 962 -26.87 -9.97 0.72
CA PHE A 962 -26.06 -11.15 0.96
C PHE A 962 -26.52 -11.84 2.24
N LEU A 963 -26.21 -13.13 2.33
CA LEU A 963 -26.39 -13.91 3.56
C LEU A 963 -25.10 -14.65 3.88
N ILE A 964 -24.78 -14.77 5.17
CA ILE A 964 -23.62 -15.52 5.63
C ILE A 964 -24.08 -16.83 6.24
N SER A 965 -23.49 -17.93 5.79
CA SER A 965 -23.70 -19.26 6.33
C SER A 965 -22.41 -19.83 6.90
N GLU A 966 -22.51 -20.54 8.02
CA GLU A 966 -21.42 -21.32 8.61
C GLU A 966 -21.44 -22.73 8.01
N VAL A 967 -20.28 -23.22 7.56
CA VAL A 967 -20.11 -24.59 7.06
C VAL A 967 -19.14 -25.34 7.96
N ASP A 968 -19.68 -26.23 8.78
CA ASP A 968 -18.91 -27.15 9.63
C ASP A 968 -18.61 -28.45 8.89
N PHE A 969 -17.61 -28.38 8.02
CA PHE A 969 -17.21 -29.53 7.21
C PHE A 969 -16.45 -30.61 8.00
N LYS A 970 -15.81 -30.27 9.13
CA LYS A 970 -15.10 -31.27 9.95
C LYS A 970 -16.09 -32.21 10.65
N SER A 971 -17.23 -31.70 11.11
CA SER A 971 -18.30 -32.54 11.66
C SER A 971 -18.84 -33.54 10.62
N LEU A 972 -19.01 -33.10 9.37
CA LEU A 972 -19.39 -33.98 8.27
C LEU A 972 -18.32 -35.06 7.99
N ARG A 973 -17.04 -34.67 7.91
CA ARG A 973 -15.93 -35.63 7.73
C ARG A 973 -15.86 -36.66 8.84
N LYS A 974 -16.04 -36.24 10.10
CA LYS A 974 -16.05 -37.14 11.27
C LYS A 974 -17.16 -38.19 11.13
N PHE A 975 -18.35 -37.77 10.70
CA PHE A 975 -19.47 -38.69 10.44
C PHE A 975 -19.18 -39.62 9.24
N GLN A 976 -18.61 -39.10 8.14
CA GLN A 976 -18.26 -39.92 6.97
C GLN A 976 -17.21 -41.00 7.30
N LYS A 977 -16.29 -40.73 8.23
CA LYS A 977 -15.21 -41.65 8.61
C LYS A 977 -15.65 -42.69 9.65
N ASN A 978 -16.35 -42.24 10.70
CA ASN A 978 -16.59 -43.03 11.91
C ASN A 978 -18.09 -43.17 12.26
N GLY A 979 -19.00 -42.59 11.47
CA GLY A 979 -20.43 -42.62 11.74
C GLY A 979 -21.02 -44.02 11.55
N VAL A 980 -22.03 -44.35 12.35
CA VAL A 980 -22.83 -45.56 12.17
C VAL A 980 -23.97 -45.22 11.21
N MET A 981 -23.92 -45.78 9.99
CA MET A 981 -24.87 -45.43 8.91
C MET A 981 -26.32 -45.86 9.20
N THR A 982 -26.53 -46.75 10.16
CA THR A 982 -27.84 -47.24 10.60
C THR A 982 -28.37 -46.52 11.84
N ASP A 983 -27.61 -45.59 12.42
CA ASP A 983 -28.06 -44.84 13.60
C ASP A 983 -29.06 -43.76 13.18
N ASP A 984 -30.32 -43.87 13.58
CA ASP A 984 -31.39 -42.92 13.28
C ASP A 984 -31.27 -41.60 14.05
N ASN A 985 -30.45 -41.55 15.11
CA ASN A 985 -30.20 -40.35 15.90
C ASN A 985 -29.02 -39.52 15.36
N SER A 986 -28.31 -39.98 14.32
CA SER A 986 -27.21 -39.20 13.73
C SER A 986 -27.70 -37.90 13.08
N ASP A 987 -26.90 -36.83 13.19
CA ASP A 987 -27.21 -35.53 12.60
C ASP A 987 -27.31 -35.56 11.07
N PHE A 988 -26.45 -36.37 10.43
CA PHE A 988 -26.36 -36.52 8.98
C PHE A 988 -27.12 -37.75 8.49
N LYS A 989 -27.55 -37.71 7.22
CA LYS A 989 -28.07 -38.90 6.53
C LYS A 989 -26.93 -39.92 6.28
N PRO A 990 -27.24 -41.19 6.03
CA PRO A 990 -26.24 -42.19 5.64
C PRO A 990 -25.49 -41.78 4.37
N VAL A 991 -24.21 -42.17 4.26
CA VAL A 991 -23.46 -42.01 3.02
C VAL A 991 -24.07 -42.86 1.89
N PRO A 992 -23.94 -42.44 0.62
CA PRO A 992 -24.36 -43.25 -0.53
C PRO A 992 -23.70 -44.62 -0.56
N ILE A 993 -24.39 -45.61 -1.12
CA ILE A 993 -23.82 -46.94 -1.36
C ILE A 993 -22.59 -46.80 -2.27
N GLY A 994 -21.47 -47.41 -1.87
CA GLY A 994 -20.21 -47.33 -2.61
C GLY A 994 -19.40 -46.05 -2.36
N PHE A 995 -19.83 -45.18 -1.44
CA PHE A 995 -19.09 -43.99 -1.05
C PHE A 995 -17.66 -44.31 -0.60
N LYS A 996 -16.68 -43.64 -1.19
CA LYS A 996 -15.26 -43.74 -0.81
C LYS A 996 -14.76 -42.37 -0.41
N MET A 997 -14.31 -42.25 0.83
CA MET A 997 -13.73 -41.01 1.34
C MET A 997 -12.28 -40.89 0.89
N SER A 998 -11.95 -39.75 0.27
CA SER A 998 -10.58 -39.39 -0.11
C SER A 998 -9.60 -39.42 1.05
N ASP A 999 -8.38 -39.90 0.84
CA ASP A 999 -7.31 -39.87 1.86
C ASP A 999 -6.97 -38.45 2.31
N TYR A 1000 -7.12 -37.47 1.42
CA TYR A 1000 -6.89 -36.05 1.73
C TYR A 1000 -7.97 -35.43 2.61
N ARG A 1001 -9.05 -36.17 2.91
CA ARG A 1001 -10.13 -35.74 3.80
C ARG A 1001 -10.15 -36.51 5.13
N LYS A 1002 -9.39 -37.61 5.24
CA LYS A 1002 -9.41 -38.54 6.39
C LYS A 1002 -8.78 -37.98 7.66
#